data_AF-A0A2V7WWW5-F1
#
_entry.id   AF-A0A2V7WWW5-F1
#
_cell.length_a   1.000
_cell.length_b   1.000
_cell.length_c   1.000
_cell.angle_alpha   90.00
_cell.angle_beta   90.00
_cell.angle_gamma   90.00
#
_symmetry.space_group_name_H-M   'P 1'
#
loop_
_entity.id
_entity.type
_entity.pdbx_description
1 polymer ?
#
loop_
_entity_poly.entity_id
_entity_poly.type
_entity_poly.pdbx_seq_one_letter_code
_entity_poly.pdbx_strand_id
1 'polypeptide(L)'
;MSKGADLREAVEELHLYLSDRIAPLMFAYSMELLLQQPAALIAAEVRTWANQQAAAMPDVSVADLLFHAVRKVAGMGQFELVSNESLGARVKEMGQAVLPFCPPEDREVLRQNLEKLATAPPSAASLSGVETLRREASAPPAAKPGEARGLSGKVATGLRKLGLFLDRLQSKGGSSAAPPEQRTEVASQFMTTAAVQSKNQEELDAHLAPLRQLGIDTSMDKVVGTLAQSLPGWGALPTAPGAAPAAAGLEIKAMRQIVSLAEDPAEAGKRFRELVHVAIEQFNTGHLGRAVSMFELAEQLAADRKVESAFVNVLREHGNEYLDGERLAKYAERTDLRTSLRKVMSFFIALRPAGLLTELNGEPRRERRHQLLALLEAHGDSARENAHDLLAASVEPGANPDPFFQMNLVYLLRVIPRPAGLSVEDEVNLVMRTSGKDSPPPLIKQVIAYLAATRHDKCERALITYLRVFENMLMQPETAAYSREDLETLLDRTSVALARYATPRAWRALVDHGLKTDARLGTPMARLVEAGRQDLSESKDLVARLIAAVRTEQPRAILGFVKRNDDRLGWLMQALSGTPLPEVRDALQEIVDKNPGQKIAESAKAAMATLGASAKPPDAPGLAGDLDLFGLPGLLQTLAQSSLTGVLTLMNADRRAEATVIIQDGKFRESRYGNLRGVDAVYQLFERPFPGTFAFVSRPNVEDLAGGAPAEDVVGLLLEGVRRHDEFKR
;
A
#
# COMPACT_ATOMS: atom_id res chain seq x y z
N MET A 1 -43.33 -7.24 -2.27
CA MET A 1 -42.28 -8.25 -2.00
C MET A 1 -40.94 -7.63 -1.53
N SER A 2 -40.61 -6.35 -1.78
CA SER A 2 -39.30 -5.79 -1.37
C SER A 2 -39.14 -5.57 0.14
N LYS A 3 -40.16 -5.08 0.87
CA LYS A 3 -40.06 -4.80 2.32
C LYS A 3 -39.60 -5.98 3.20
N GLY A 4 -39.85 -7.23 2.78
CA GLY A 4 -39.41 -8.43 3.52
C GLY A 4 -38.00 -8.91 3.18
N ALA A 5 -37.41 -8.44 2.07
CA ALA A 5 -35.99 -8.65 1.77
C ALA A 5 -35.16 -7.64 2.55
N ASP A 6 -35.54 -6.37 2.50
CA ASP A 6 -34.86 -5.26 3.18
C ASP A 6 -34.83 -5.47 4.71
N LEU A 7 -35.90 -6.01 5.31
CA LEU A 7 -35.93 -6.33 6.74
C LEU A 7 -35.01 -7.51 7.12
N ARG A 8 -34.85 -8.50 6.24
CA ARG A 8 -33.96 -9.65 6.50
C ARG A 8 -32.50 -9.22 6.44
N GLU A 9 -32.15 -8.43 5.44
CA GLU A 9 -30.82 -7.81 5.30
C GLU A 9 -30.50 -6.94 6.53
N ALA A 10 -31.44 -6.12 7.00
CA ALA A 10 -31.23 -5.31 8.20
C ALA A 10 -30.99 -6.14 9.48
N VAL A 11 -31.65 -7.29 9.61
CA VAL A 11 -31.42 -8.23 10.74
C VAL A 11 -30.04 -8.90 10.64
N GLU A 12 -29.61 -9.29 9.44
CA GLU A 12 -28.27 -9.84 9.22
C GLU A 12 -27.19 -8.82 9.56
N GLU A 13 -27.37 -7.57 9.13
CA GLU A 13 -26.48 -6.48 9.49
C GLU A 13 -26.48 -6.15 10.98
N LEU A 14 -27.63 -6.28 11.67
CA LEU A 14 -27.67 -6.15 13.13
C LEU A 14 -26.73 -7.18 13.80
N HIS A 15 -26.73 -8.43 13.36
CA HIS A 15 -25.85 -9.47 13.93
C HIS A 15 -24.38 -9.20 13.63
N LEU A 16 -24.05 -8.74 12.42
CA LEU A 16 -22.68 -8.35 12.04
C LEU A 16 -22.20 -7.14 12.83
N TYR A 17 -23.08 -6.16 13.05
CA TYR A 17 -22.80 -4.98 13.85
C TYR A 17 -22.58 -5.36 15.31
N LEU A 18 -23.47 -6.15 15.92
CA LEU A 18 -23.30 -6.64 17.29
C LEU A 18 -22.01 -7.46 17.48
N SER A 19 -21.46 -8.04 16.41
CA SER A 19 -20.22 -8.82 16.40
C SER A 19 -18.96 -8.04 15.98
N ASP A 20 -19.03 -6.70 15.91
CA ASP A 20 -17.92 -5.80 15.52
C ASP A 20 -17.33 -6.03 14.11
N ARG A 21 -18.07 -6.70 13.21
CA ARG A 21 -17.60 -6.99 11.84
C ARG A 21 -17.88 -5.87 10.84
N ILE A 22 -18.84 -5.00 11.16
CA ILE A 22 -19.17 -3.81 10.37
C ILE A 22 -19.23 -2.59 11.28
N ALA A 23 -18.79 -1.44 10.75
CA ALA A 23 -18.77 -0.19 11.48
C ALA A 23 -20.18 0.40 11.67
N PRO A 24 -20.43 1.21 12.73
CA PRO A 24 -21.74 1.84 12.98
C PRO A 24 -22.32 2.59 11.78
N LEU A 25 -21.48 3.27 10.97
CA LEU A 25 -21.91 3.99 9.78
C LEU A 25 -22.49 3.08 8.69
N MET A 26 -21.99 1.85 8.57
CA MET A 26 -22.49 0.86 7.60
C MET A 26 -23.84 0.28 8.03
N PHE A 27 -24.13 0.27 9.33
CA PHE A 27 -25.38 -0.25 9.90
C PHE A 27 -26.47 0.84 10.09
N ALA A 28 -26.12 2.13 9.96
CA ALA A 28 -27.01 3.25 10.27
C ALA A 28 -28.35 3.20 9.53
N TYR A 29 -28.33 2.86 8.25
CA TYR A 29 -29.53 2.78 7.41
C TYR A 29 -30.45 1.61 7.80
N SER A 30 -29.86 0.44 8.04
CA SER A 30 -30.57 -0.76 8.53
C SER A 30 -31.14 -0.55 9.93
N MET A 31 -30.46 0.22 10.78
CA MET A 31 -30.94 0.58 12.10
C MET A 31 -32.23 1.43 12.04
N GLU A 32 -32.31 2.42 11.15
CA GLU A 32 -33.53 3.22 10.97
C GLU A 32 -34.73 2.35 10.55
N LEU A 33 -34.50 1.36 9.69
CA LEU A 33 -35.54 0.41 9.27
C LEU A 33 -35.98 -0.52 10.43
N LEU A 34 -35.04 -0.97 11.26
CA LEU A 34 -35.33 -1.80 12.44
C LEU A 34 -36.10 -1.02 13.52
N LEU A 35 -35.78 0.26 13.74
CA LEU A 35 -36.45 1.11 14.72
C LEU A 35 -37.94 1.36 14.42
N GLN A 36 -38.36 1.16 13.16
CA GLN A 36 -39.75 1.19 12.72
C GLN A 36 -40.52 -0.10 13.06
N GLN A 37 -39.83 -1.17 13.45
CA GLN A 37 -40.45 -2.45 13.85
C GLN A 37 -40.78 -2.48 15.36
N PRO A 38 -41.64 -3.42 15.81
CA PRO A 38 -41.91 -3.61 17.23
C PRO A 38 -40.63 -4.01 18.00
N ALA A 39 -40.39 -3.44 19.17
CA ALA A 39 -39.20 -3.72 19.99
C ALA A 39 -39.03 -5.22 20.32
N ALA A 40 -40.13 -5.97 20.39
CA ALA A 40 -40.14 -7.42 20.57
C ALA A 40 -39.42 -8.18 19.44
N LEU A 41 -39.46 -7.66 18.20
CA LEU A 41 -38.75 -8.26 17.06
C LEU A 41 -37.24 -8.11 17.23
N ILE A 42 -36.77 -6.90 17.52
CA ILE A 42 -35.34 -6.64 17.75
C ILE A 42 -34.84 -7.43 18.97
N ALA A 43 -35.63 -7.49 20.04
CA ALA A 43 -35.28 -8.27 21.23
C ALA A 43 -35.18 -9.78 20.94
N ALA A 44 -36.04 -10.32 20.08
CA ALA A 44 -35.96 -11.71 19.65
C ALA A 44 -34.68 -12.00 18.84
N GLU A 45 -34.26 -11.08 17.98
CA GLU A 45 -33.01 -11.19 17.21
C GLU A 45 -31.76 -11.01 18.06
N VAL A 46 -31.78 -10.08 19.03
CA VAL A 46 -30.73 -9.93 20.04
C VAL A 46 -30.58 -11.22 20.86
N ARG A 47 -31.69 -11.89 21.22
CA ARG A 47 -31.64 -13.20 21.88
C ARG A 47 -31.03 -14.27 20.97
N THR A 48 -31.41 -14.32 19.70
CA THR A 48 -30.84 -15.27 18.72
C THR A 48 -29.33 -15.09 18.62
N TRP A 49 -28.86 -13.85 18.46
CA TRP A 49 -27.44 -13.52 18.43
C TRP A 49 -26.74 -13.87 19.75
N ALA A 50 -27.31 -13.49 20.91
CA ALA A 50 -26.72 -13.77 22.22
C ALA A 50 -26.56 -15.28 22.47
N ASN A 51 -27.53 -16.10 22.08
CA ASN A 51 -27.43 -17.56 22.19
C ASN A 51 -26.34 -18.14 21.28
N GLN A 52 -26.18 -17.61 20.07
CA GLN A 52 -25.12 -18.03 19.15
C GLN A 52 -23.73 -17.67 19.70
N GLN A 53 -23.58 -16.47 20.28
CA GLN A 53 -22.31 -16.02 20.88
C GLN A 53 -21.98 -16.77 22.17
N ALA A 54 -22.97 -17.04 23.03
CA ALA A 54 -22.78 -17.83 24.25
C ALA A 54 -22.31 -19.27 23.94
N ALA A 55 -22.76 -19.85 22.82
CA ALA A 55 -22.27 -21.16 22.37
C ALA A 55 -20.80 -21.14 21.92
N ALA A 56 -20.32 -20.02 21.38
CA ALA A 56 -18.93 -19.84 20.95
C ALA A 56 -18.00 -19.33 22.06
N MET A 57 -18.55 -18.72 23.12
CA MET A 57 -17.83 -18.10 24.23
C MET A 57 -18.42 -18.55 25.58
N PRO A 58 -18.07 -19.76 26.07
CA PRO A 58 -18.68 -20.35 27.25
C PRO A 58 -18.40 -19.57 28.56
N ASP A 59 -17.39 -18.70 28.57
CA ASP A 59 -17.01 -17.89 29.74
C ASP A 59 -17.78 -16.56 29.86
N VAL A 60 -18.68 -16.24 28.92
CA VAL A 60 -19.45 -14.99 28.89
C VAL A 60 -20.92 -15.28 29.19
N SER A 61 -21.50 -14.57 30.17
CA SER A 61 -22.89 -14.80 30.53
C SER A 61 -23.86 -14.27 29.46
N VAL A 62 -25.03 -14.91 29.34
CA VAL A 62 -26.11 -14.41 28.47
C VAL A 62 -26.55 -13.00 28.89
N ALA A 63 -26.48 -12.66 30.18
CA ALA A 63 -26.79 -11.33 30.69
C ALA A 63 -25.79 -10.26 30.18
N ASP A 64 -24.49 -10.58 30.12
CA ASP A 64 -23.46 -9.67 29.58
C ASP A 64 -23.66 -9.44 28.07
N LEU A 65 -24.02 -10.48 27.32
CA LEU A 65 -24.30 -10.40 25.88
C LEU A 65 -25.56 -9.57 25.60
N LEU A 66 -26.64 -9.79 26.36
CA LEU A 66 -27.87 -8.99 26.24
C LEU A 66 -27.60 -7.52 26.58
N PHE A 67 -26.83 -7.24 27.64
CA PHE A 67 -26.44 -5.87 27.99
C PHE A 67 -25.60 -5.21 26.89
N HIS A 68 -24.58 -5.93 26.38
CA HIS A 68 -23.72 -5.46 25.31
C HIS A 68 -24.52 -5.10 24.05
N ALA A 69 -25.48 -5.94 23.65
CA ALA A 69 -26.30 -5.68 22.48
C ALA A 69 -27.17 -4.41 22.62
N VAL A 70 -27.83 -4.24 23.76
CA VAL A 70 -28.63 -3.03 24.02
C VAL A 70 -27.75 -1.78 24.10
N ARG A 71 -26.54 -1.90 24.66
CA ARG A 71 -25.54 -0.83 24.72
C ARG A 71 -25.03 -0.41 23.35
N LYS A 72 -24.77 -1.35 22.44
CA LYS A 72 -24.35 -1.05 21.06
C LYS A 72 -25.44 -0.36 20.24
N VAL A 73 -26.69 -0.75 20.44
CA VAL A 73 -27.85 -0.07 19.86
C VAL A 73 -27.99 1.35 20.42
N ALA A 74 -27.86 1.54 21.73
CA ALA A 74 -27.89 2.85 22.36
C ALA A 74 -26.73 3.77 21.90
N GLY A 75 -25.58 3.20 21.56
CA GLY A 75 -24.41 3.90 21.03
C GLY A 75 -24.62 4.57 19.66
N MET A 76 -25.63 4.15 18.89
CA MET A 76 -25.91 4.71 17.56
C MET A 76 -26.26 6.21 17.60
N GLY A 77 -26.83 6.69 18.71
CA GLY A 77 -27.21 8.10 18.89
C GLY A 77 -26.02 9.06 19.02
N GLN A 78 -24.83 8.55 19.30
CA GLN A 78 -23.62 9.36 19.51
C GLN A 78 -22.96 9.85 18.22
N PHE A 79 -23.27 9.18 17.12
CA PHE A 79 -22.76 9.55 15.80
C PHE A 79 -23.72 10.50 15.06
N GLU A 80 -24.79 10.98 15.72
CA GLU A 80 -25.90 11.75 15.13
C GLU A 80 -26.59 11.05 13.94
N LEU A 81 -26.42 9.73 13.82
CA LEU A 81 -26.92 8.92 12.70
C LEU A 81 -28.42 8.58 12.81
N VAL A 82 -29.03 8.76 13.99
CA VAL A 82 -30.47 8.57 14.28
C VAL A 82 -30.90 9.57 15.36
N SER A 83 -32.14 10.07 15.33
CA SER A 83 -32.62 11.03 16.34
C SER A 83 -32.53 10.49 17.78
N ASN A 84 -31.82 11.23 18.65
CA ASN A 84 -31.57 10.82 20.04
C ASN A 84 -32.85 10.66 20.87
N GLU A 85 -33.91 11.42 20.57
CA GLU A 85 -35.20 11.35 21.25
C GLU A 85 -35.96 10.05 20.92
N SER A 86 -35.95 9.61 19.66
CA SER A 86 -36.58 8.35 19.24
C SER A 86 -35.77 7.12 19.65
N LEU A 87 -34.44 7.24 19.68
CA LEU A 87 -33.54 6.16 20.10
C LEU A 87 -33.62 5.88 21.60
N GLY A 88 -33.67 6.91 22.46
CA GLY A 88 -33.73 6.74 23.92
C GLY A 88 -35.01 6.04 24.39
N ALA A 89 -36.17 6.44 23.87
CA ALA A 89 -37.45 5.78 24.18
C ALA A 89 -37.45 4.32 23.69
N ARG A 90 -36.91 4.06 22.50
CA ARG A 90 -36.87 2.70 21.94
C ARG A 90 -35.85 1.79 22.65
N VAL A 91 -34.70 2.30 23.07
CA VAL A 91 -33.72 1.56 23.89
C VAL A 91 -34.34 1.14 25.22
N LYS A 92 -35.17 1.99 25.83
CA LYS A 92 -35.89 1.65 27.07
C LYS A 92 -36.91 0.54 26.85
N GLU A 93 -37.70 0.60 25.78
CA GLU A 93 -38.65 -0.48 25.41
C GLU A 93 -37.94 -1.79 25.08
N MET A 94 -36.82 -1.72 24.34
CA MET A 94 -36.01 -2.89 24.00
C MET A 94 -35.36 -3.49 25.24
N GLY A 95 -34.86 -2.66 26.16
CA GLY A 95 -34.34 -3.09 27.46
C GLY A 95 -35.36 -3.89 28.26
N GLN A 96 -36.62 -3.44 28.29
CA GLN A 96 -37.72 -4.19 28.93
C GLN A 96 -38.03 -5.51 28.21
N ALA A 97 -37.96 -5.52 26.87
CA ALA A 97 -38.26 -6.69 26.05
C ALA A 97 -37.19 -7.79 26.12
N VAL A 98 -35.93 -7.47 26.44
CA VAL A 98 -34.85 -8.46 26.58
C VAL A 98 -34.75 -9.09 27.98
N LEU A 99 -35.27 -8.44 29.02
CA LEU A 99 -35.22 -8.94 30.41
C LEU A 99 -35.81 -10.35 30.61
N PRO A 100 -36.92 -10.76 29.94
CA PRO A 100 -37.44 -12.12 30.03
C PRO A 100 -36.48 -13.20 29.51
N PHE A 101 -35.51 -12.83 28.65
CA PHE A 101 -34.51 -13.76 28.10
C PHE A 101 -33.28 -13.94 29.00
N CYS A 102 -33.13 -13.09 30.02
CA CYS A 102 -32.09 -13.21 31.02
C CYS A 102 -32.46 -14.28 32.07
N PRO A 103 -31.51 -15.12 32.52
CA PRO A 103 -31.68 -16.01 33.68
C PRO A 103 -32.18 -15.25 34.92
N PRO A 104 -32.98 -15.90 35.80
CA PRO A 104 -33.58 -15.24 36.94
C PRO A 104 -32.56 -14.68 37.94
N GLU A 105 -31.39 -15.32 38.11
CA GLU A 105 -30.31 -14.83 38.99
C GLU A 105 -29.73 -13.46 38.58
N ASP A 106 -29.64 -13.17 37.28
CA ASP A 106 -28.98 -11.97 36.76
C ASP A 106 -29.95 -10.87 36.32
N ARG A 107 -31.26 -11.17 36.31
CA ARG A 107 -32.30 -10.28 35.78
C ARG A 107 -32.35 -8.94 36.50
N GLU A 108 -32.16 -8.92 37.81
CA GLU A 108 -32.20 -7.69 38.61
C GLU A 108 -30.96 -6.82 38.38
N VAL A 109 -29.78 -7.43 38.20
CA VAL A 109 -28.53 -6.72 37.87
C VAL A 109 -28.58 -6.13 36.46
N LEU A 110 -29.09 -6.91 35.49
CA LEU A 110 -29.29 -6.46 34.12
C LEU A 110 -30.30 -5.30 34.06
N ARG A 111 -31.42 -5.38 34.80
CA ARG A 111 -32.43 -4.32 34.89
C ARG A 111 -31.81 -3.00 35.34
N GLN A 112 -31.02 -3.01 36.41
CA GLN A 112 -30.37 -1.81 36.95
C GLN A 112 -29.38 -1.18 35.96
N ASN A 113 -28.62 -1.98 35.21
CA ASN A 113 -27.67 -1.47 34.23
C ASN A 113 -28.35 -0.94 32.95
N LEU A 114 -29.46 -1.55 32.52
CA LEU A 114 -30.27 -1.04 31.41
C LEU A 114 -30.97 0.28 31.75
N GLU A 115 -31.41 0.46 33.00
CA GLU A 115 -31.97 1.74 33.48
C GLU A 115 -30.92 2.87 33.51
N LYS A 116 -29.68 2.56 33.90
CA LYS A 116 -28.55 3.50 33.81
C LYS A 116 -28.23 3.87 32.36
N LEU A 117 -28.23 2.89 31.45
CA LEU A 117 -27.98 3.11 30.03
C LEU A 117 -29.06 3.99 29.35
N ALA A 118 -30.32 3.84 29.75
CA ALA A 118 -31.42 4.65 29.24
C ALA A 118 -31.38 6.12 29.73
N THR A 119 -30.63 6.40 30.79
CA THR A 119 -30.48 7.74 31.38
C THR A 119 -29.15 8.43 31.03
N ALA A 120 -28.12 7.67 30.65
CA ALA A 120 -26.83 8.18 30.18
C ALA A 120 -26.28 7.33 29.00
N PRO A 121 -26.18 7.88 27.77
CA PRO A 121 -25.70 7.14 26.61
C PRO A 121 -24.17 6.89 26.65
N PRO A 122 -23.68 5.80 26.02
CA PRO A 122 -22.42 5.15 26.43
C PRO A 122 -21.02 5.76 26.13
N SER A 123 -20.74 6.75 25.29
CA SER A 123 -19.38 7.16 24.83
C SER A 123 -18.72 6.17 23.85
N ALA A 124 -18.17 6.69 22.74
CA ALA A 124 -17.68 5.87 21.63
C ALA A 124 -16.55 4.89 22.03
N ALA A 125 -15.76 5.23 23.06
CA ALA A 125 -14.69 4.41 23.59
C ALA A 125 -15.18 3.20 24.41
N SER A 126 -16.44 3.18 24.88
CA SER A 126 -16.97 2.09 25.69
C SER A 126 -17.71 1.03 24.86
N LEU A 127 -17.94 1.27 23.56
CA LEU A 127 -18.76 0.40 22.71
C LEU A 127 -18.03 -0.87 22.24
N SER A 128 -16.71 -0.93 22.36
CA SER A 128 -15.88 -2.09 21.99
C SER A 128 -15.79 -3.12 23.11
N GLY A 129 -16.04 -4.39 22.77
CA GLY A 129 -15.91 -5.53 23.70
C GLY A 129 -17.13 -5.76 24.60
N VAL A 130 -17.32 -7.01 25.02
CA VAL A 130 -18.38 -7.40 25.97
C VAL A 130 -17.94 -6.99 27.38
N GLU A 131 -18.65 -6.04 28.00
CA GLU A 131 -18.42 -5.66 29.39
C GLU A 131 -19.03 -6.70 30.32
N THR A 132 -18.21 -7.32 31.15
CA THR A 132 -18.67 -8.13 32.28
C THR A 132 -19.34 -7.24 33.32
N LEU A 133 -20.57 -7.55 33.71
CA LEU A 133 -21.35 -6.82 34.71
C LEU A 133 -20.52 -6.60 35.99
N ARG A 134 -20.09 -5.34 36.25
CA ARG A 134 -19.31 -4.94 37.43
C ARG A 134 -20.12 -5.18 38.71
N ARG A 135 -19.71 -6.14 39.54
CA ARG A 135 -20.04 -6.16 40.98
C ARG A 135 -19.16 -5.14 41.69
N GLU A 136 -19.74 -4.14 42.33
CA GLU A 136 -18.98 -3.14 43.09
C GLU A 136 -18.23 -3.81 44.25
N ALA A 137 -16.89 -3.72 44.23
CA ALA A 137 -16.03 -3.89 45.39
C ALA A 137 -15.20 -2.60 45.58
N SER A 138 -15.13 -2.15 46.83
CA SER A 138 -14.67 -0.84 47.29
C SER A 138 -13.18 -0.55 47.07
N ALA A 139 -12.88 0.73 46.81
CA ALA A 139 -11.56 1.27 46.45
C ALA A 139 -10.59 1.48 47.63
N PRO A 140 -9.26 1.48 47.40
CA PRO A 140 -8.27 2.09 48.30
C PRO A 140 -7.61 3.37 47.72
N PRO A 141 -6.94 4.20 48.58
CA PRO A 141 -6.73 5.62 48.33
C PRO A 141 -5.37 5.98 47.69
N ALA A 142 -5.32 7.22 47.17
CA ALA A 142 -4.23 7.85 46.45
C ALA A 142 -3.00 8.22 47.32
N ALA A 143 -1.81 8.28 46.69
CA ALA A 143 -0.58 8.83 47.27
C ALA A 143 -0.01 9.97 46.41
N LYS A 144 0.53 11.00 47.08
CA LYS A 144 1.10 12.25 46.53
C LYS A 144 2.62 12.16 46.24
N PRO A 145 3.18 13.12 45.46
CA PRO A 145 4.48 13.00 44.78
C PRO A 145 5.67 13.54 45.60
N GLY A 146 6.88 13.06 45.28
CA GLY A 146 8.15 13.56 45.81
C GLY A 146 9.29 13.47 44.77
N GLU A 147 10.02 14.56 44.64
CA GLU A 147 11.00 14.92 43.60
C GLU A 147 12.34 14.14 43.63
N ALA A 148 13.05 14.28 42.51
CA ALA A 148 14.22 13.55 42.08
C ALA A 148 15.57 14.02 42.65
N ARG A 149 16.57 13.10 42.66
CA ARG A 149 17.97 13.36 42.24
C ARG A 149 18.78 12.05 42.13
N GLY A 150 19.61 11.94 41.09
CA GLY A 150 20.77 11.02 41.04
C GLY A 150 20.80 9.99 39.90
N LEU A 151 21.50 10.33 38.80
CA LEU A 151 21.66 9.57 37.54
C LEU A 151 22.47 8.25 37.61
N SER A 152 22.66 7.66 38.80
CA SER A 152 23.26 6.30 38.95
C SER A 152 22.26 5.27 39.48
N GLY A 153 21.04 5.69 39.86
CA GLY A 153 20.06 4.84 40.55
C GLY A 153 19.13 4.04 39.63
N LYS A 154 18.82 4.55 38.43
CA LYS A 154 17.71 4.04 37.60
C LYS A 154 17.88 2.58 37.15
N VAL A 155 19.12 2.11 36.94
CA VAL A 155 19.42 0.71 36.56
C VAL A 155 19.29 -0.25 37.75
N ALA A 156 19.74 0.17 38.94
CA ALA A 156 19.54 -0.57 40.17
C ALA A 156 18.06 -0.57 40.62
N THR A 157 17.29 0.47 40.25
CA THR A 157 15.84 0.53 40.45
C THR A 157 15.10 -0.39 39.49
N GLY A 158 15.54 -0.52 38.23
CA GLY A 158 15.00 -1.50 37.27
C GLY A 158 15.23 -2.94 37.70
N LEU A 159 16.46 -3.28 38.09
CA LEU A 159 16.82 -4.60 38.64
C LEU A 159 16.10 -4.89 39.98
N ARG A 160 15.90 -3.88 40.85
CA ARG A 160 15.10 -4.03 42.09
C ARG A 160 13.60 -4.16 41.82
N LYS A 161 13.04 -3.40 40.87
CA LYS A 161 11.62 -3.49 40.48
C LYS A 161 11.31 -4.85 39.84
N LEU A 162 12.23 -5.38 39.04
CA LEU A 162 12.14 -6.72 38.46
C LEU A 162 12.31 -7.80 39.53
N GLY A 163 13.32 -7.70 40.40
CA GLY A 163 13.47 -8.61 41.55
C GLY A 163 12.21 -8.67 42.41
N LEU A 164 11.56 -7.52 42.64
CA LEU A 164 10.28 -7.43 43.36
C LEU A 164 9.07 -7.94 42.53
N PHE A 165 9.08 -7.82 41.21
CA PHE A 165 8.04 -8.38 40.33
C PHE A 165 8.14 -9.90 40.25
N LEU A 166 9.37 -10.42 40.20
CA LEU A 166 9.69 -11.84 40.21
C LEU A 166 9.45 -12.48 41.59
N ASP A 167 9.78 -11.79 42.70
CA ASP A 167 9.43 -12.22 44.06
C ASP A 167 7.91 -12.33 44.22
N ARG A 168 7.13 -11.40 43.63
CA ARG A 168 5.66 -11.44 43.65
C ARG A 168 5.08 -12.57 42.81
N LEU A 169 5.76 -13.00 41.74
CA LEU A 169 5.38 -14.16 40.94
C LEU A 169 5.70 -15.48 41.67
N GLN A 170 6.79 -15.54 42.44
CA GLN A 170 7.15 -16.71 43.25
C GLN A 170 6.35 -16.80 44.56
N SER A 171 5.98 -15.67 45.18
CA SER A 171 5.29 -15.64 46.48
C SER A 171 3.79 -15.94 46.41
N LYS A 172 3.21 -16.10 45.21
CA LYS A 172 1.81 -16.49 45.01
C LYS A 172 1.73 -17.73 44.12
N GLY A 173 1.85 -18.90 44.73
CA GLY A 173 1.53 -20.20 44.11
C GLY A 173 0.03 -20.41 43.82
N GLY A 174 -0.69 -19.40 43.33
CA GLY A 174 -2.12 -19.52 43.04
C GLY A 174 -2.70 -18.37 42.21
N SER A 175 -3.12 -18.68 40.98
CA SER A 175 -4.15 -18.00 40.17
C SER A 175 -4.07 -16.48 39.93
N SER A 176 -2.89 -15.95 39.63
CA SER A 176 -2.78 -14.67 38.90
C SER A 176 -1.50 -14.63 38.10
N ALA A 177 -1.46 -15.41 37.02
CA ALA A 177 -0.40 -15.33 36.04
C ALA A 177 -0.52 -13.99 35.30
N ALA A 178 0.50 -13.12 35.39
CA ALA A 178 0.59 -11.94 34.53
C ALA A 178 0.39 -12.33 33.05
N PRO A 179 -0.30 -11.53 32.23
CA PRO A 179 -0.54 -11.81 30.81
C PRO A 179 0.76 -12.16 30.08
N PRO A 180 0.72 -13.09 29.10
CA PRO A 180 1.91 -13.57 28.40
C PRO A 180 2.72 -12.44 27.75
N GLU A 181 2.06 -11.39 27.24
CA GLU A 181 2.70 -10.23 26.61
C GLU A 181 3.60 -9.44 27.59
N GLN A 182 3.15 -9.21 28.82
CA GLN A 182 3.94 -8.52 29.85
C GLN A 182 5.16 -9.34 30.28
N ARG A 183 5.08 -10.68 30.24
CA ARG A 183 6.22 -11.55 30.54
C ARG A 183 7.28 -11.49 29.45
N THR A 184 6.87 -11.48 28.18
CA THR A 184 7.77 -11.35 27.03
C THR A 184 8.48 -10.00 27.01
N GLU A 185 7.76 -8.92 27.29
CA GLU A 185 8.33 -7.55 27.34
C GLU A 185 9.39 -7.43 28.45
N VAL A 186 9.07 -7.94 29.64
CA VAL A 186 9.98 -7.94 30.79
C VAL A 186 11.21 -8.82 30.54
N ALA A 187 11.02 -9.99 29.92
CA ALA A 187 12.13 -10.85 29.52
C ALA A 187 13.05 -10.17 28.50
N SER A 188 12.48 -9.49 27.49
CA SER A 188 13.25 -8.76 26.48
C SER A 188 14.10 -7.63 27.09
N GLN A 189 13.53 -6.82 27.99
CA GLN A 189 14.27 -5.74 28.65
C GLN A 189 15.46 -6.26 29.47
N PHE A 190 15.27 -7.41 30.15
CA PHE A 190 16.34 -8.06 30.90
C PHE A 190 17.43 -8.61 29.97
N MET A 191 17.04 -9.35 28.92
CA MET A 191 17.97 -9.89 27.92
C MET A 191 18.78 -8.78 27.23
N THR A 192 18.14 -7.66 26.91
CA THR A 192 18.79 -6.48 26.33
C THR A 192 19.85 -5.92 27.28
N THR A 193 19.50 -5.76 28.54
CA THR A 193 20.41 -5.23 29.56
C THR A 193 21.59 -6.17 29.80
N ALA A 194 21.31 -7.48 29.94
CA ALA A 194 22.32 -8.52 30.11
C ALA A 194 23.32 -8.52 28.94
N ALA A 195 22.83 -8.54 27.70
CA ALA A 195 23.66 -8.52 26.51
C ALA A 195 24.54 -7.27 26.43
N VAL A 196 23.96 -6.07 26.59
CA VAL A 196 24.70 -4.80 26.44
C VAL A 196 25.75 -4.58 27.54
N GLN A 197 25.54 -5.12 28.74
CA GLN A 197 26.48 -4.96 29.87
C GLN A 197 27.58 -6.02 29.90
N SER A 198 27.40 -7.15 29.22
CA SER A 198 28.36 -8.25 29.21
C SER A 198 29.57 -7.93 28.32
N LYS A 199 30.77 -8.21 28.84
CA LYS A 199 32.05 -8.02 28.13
C LYS A 199 32.61 -9.31 27.53
N ASN A 200 32.16 -10.46 28.01
CA ASN A 200 32.56 -11.78 27.54
C ASN A 200 31.36 -12.76 27.64
N GLN A 201 31.56 -13.99 27.18
CA GLN A 201 30.52 -15.01 27.16
C GLN A 201 30.10 -15.47 28.57
N GLU A 202 31.05 -15.61 29.48
CA GLU A 202 30.79 -16.05 30.86
C GLU A 202 29.88 -15.07 31.62
N GLU A 203 30.13 -13.76 31.48
CA GLU A 203 29.30 -12.70 32.07
C GLU A 203 27.86 -12.76 31.51
N LEU A 204 27.71 -12.99 30.20
CA LEU A 204 26.39 -13.10 29.57
C LEU A 204 25.59 -14.29 30.11
N ASP A 205 26.22 -15.47 30.20
CA ASP A 205 25.57 -16.66 30.74
C ASP A 205 25.21 -16.48 32.22
N ALA A 206 26.09 -15.85 33.01
CA ALA A 206 25.81 -15.53 34.41
C ALA A 206 24.64 -14.55 34.55
N HIS A 207 24.56 -13.54 33.68
CA HIS A 207 23.45 -12.60 33.65
C HIS A 207 22.13 -13.24 33.20
N LEU A 208 22.14 -14.25 32.31
CA LEU A 208 20.93 -14.94 31.85
C LEU A 208 20.45 -16.08 32.78
N ALA A 209 21.32 -16.61 33.65
CA ALA A 209 21.01 -17.71 34.57
C ALA A 209 19.73 -17.50 35.43
N PRO A 210 19.41 -16.30 35.95
CA PRO A 210 18.17 -16.06 36.69
C PRO A 210 16.90 -16.33 35.87
N LEU A 211 16.91 -16.06 34.56
CA LEU A 211 15.76 -16.34 33.69
C LEU A 211 15.57 -17.86 33.48
N ARG A 212 16.65 -18.64 33.39
CA ARG A 212 16.59 -20.12 33.32
C ARG A 212 15.90 -20.71 34.54
N GLN A 213 16.21 -20.20 35.72
CA GLN A 213 15.61 -20.66 36.98
C GLN A 213 14.10 -20.37 37.06
N LEU A 214 13.60 -19.46 36.22
CA LEU A 214 12.19 -19.08 36.12
C LEU A 214 11.44 -19.81 34.99
N GLY A 215 12.09 -20.78 34.32
CA GLY A 215 11.51 -21.54 33.22
C GLY A 215 11.45 -20.79 31.90
N ILE A 216 12.12 -19.65 31.78
CA ILE A 216 12.26 -18.92 30.51
C ILE A 216 13.45 -19.52 29.76
N ASP A 217 13.20 -19.95 28.53
CA ASP A 217 14.25 -20.47 27.66
C ASP A 217 15.20 -19.33 27.25
N THR A 218 16.49 -19.56 27.46
CA THR A 218 17.57 -18.60 27.19
C THR A 218 18.61 -19.20 26.25
N SER A 219 18.23 -20.24 25.49
CA SER A 219 18.98 -20.61 24.30
C SER A 219 19.06 -19.40 23.36
N MET A 220 20.17 -19.29 22.63
CA MET A 220 20.48 -18.07 21.86
C MET A 220 19.42 -17.77 20.78
N ASP A 221 18.82 -18.80 20.18
CA ASP A 221 17.68 -18.66 19.26
C ASP A 221 16.46 -18.02 19.93
N LYS A 222 16.17 -18.39 21.19
CA LYS A 222 15.05 -17.83 21.97
C LYS A 222 15.34 -16.43 22.47
N VAL A 223 16.59 -16.14 22.84
CA VAL A 223 17.01 -14.79 23.22
C VAL A 223 16.85 -13.84 22.03
N VAL A 224 17.40 -14.20 20.86
CA VAL A 224 17.28 -13.38 19.65
C VAL A 224 15.81 -13.26 19.20
N GLY A 225 15.03 -14.34 19.26
CA GLY A 225 13.59 -14.31 18.97
C GLY A 225 12.80 -13.36 19.88
N THR A 226 13.08 -13.38 21.19
CA THR A 226 12.42 -12.51 22.17
C THR A 226 12.78 -11.05 21.95
N LEU A 227 14.06 -10.75 21.68
CA LEU A 227 14.52 -9.40 21.32
C LEU A 227 13.89 -8.91 20.00
N ALA A 228 13.69 -9.80 19.03
CA ALA A 228 13.08 -9.46 17.75
C ALA A 228 11.61 -9.08 17.90
N GLN A 229 10.85 -9.76 18.76
CA GLN A 229 9.43 -9.46 19.01
C GLN A 229 9.23 -8.08 19.68
N SER A 230 10.21 -7.61 20.46
CA SER A 230 10.18 -6.26 21.05
C SER A 230 10.62 -5.15 20.11
N LEU A 231 11.18 -5.46 18.93
CA LEU A 231 11.52 -4.43 17.95
C LEU A 231 10.25 -3.73 17.46
N PRO A 232 10.26 -2.40 17.33
CA PRO A 232 9.12 -1.70 16.77
C PRO A 232 8.97 -2.03 15.27
N GLY A 233 7.71 -2.02 14.79
CA GLY A 233 7.35 -2.52 13.45
C GLY A 233 7.95 -1.76 12.26
N TRP A 234 8.45 -0.54 12.48
CA TRP A 234 8.84 0.45 11.47
C TRP A 234 10.31 0.51 11.06
N GLY A 235 11.15 -0.40 11.54
CA GLY A 235 12.57 -0.45 11.16
C GLY A 235 13.48 0.54 11.91
N ALA A 236 14.74 0.68 11.46
CA ALA A 236 15.75 1.54 12.09
C ALA A 236 15.58 3.04 11.75
N LEU A 237 15.71 3.92 12.75
CA LEU A 237 15.67 5.37 12.60
C LEU A 237 17.00 5.93 12.06
N PRO A 238 17.00 6.93 11.18
CA PRO A 238 18.23 7.63 10.78
C PRO A 238 18.88 8.33 11.96
N THR A 239 20.20 8.16 12.12
CA THR A 239 21.00 8.85 13.14
C THR A 239 21.63 10.10 12.53
N ALA A 240 21.42 11.27 13.15
CA ALA A 240 22.16 12.47 12.80
C ALA A 240 23.66 12.28 13.12
N PRO A 241 24.59 12.86 12.33
CA PRO A 241 26.02 12.78 12.63
C PRO A 241 26.31 13.33 14.03
N GLY A 242 26.76 12.46 14.95
CA GLY A 242 27.09 12.83 16.33
C GLY A 242 25.98 12.67 17.38
N ALA A 243 24.79 12.18 17.01
CA ALA A 243 23.70 11.92 17.97
C ALA A 243 23.74 10.47 18.53
N ALA A 244 23.36 10.29 19.80
CA ALA A 244 23.24 8.97 20.41
C ALA A 244 22.04 8.18 19.82
N PRO A 245 22.13 6.84 19.62
CA PRO A 245 21.04 6.06 19.05
C PRO A 245 19.80 6.01 19.97
N ALA A 246 18.60 6.07 19.38
CA ALA A 246 17.30 5.91 20.05
C ALA A 246 17.10 4.49 20.64
N ALA A 247 16.15 4.30 21.58
CA ALA A 247 15.98 3.05 22.33
C ALA A 247 15.75 1.78 21.51
N ALA A 248 15.09 1.84 20.33
CA ALA A 248 14.98 0.71 19.39
C ALA A 248 16.35 0.21 18.87
N GLY A 249 17.41 1.00 19.10
CA GLY A 249 18.79 0.62 18.87
C GLY A 249 19.40 -0.24 19.99
N LEU A 250 18.77 -0.36 21.17
CA LEU A 250 19.31 -1.15 22.28
C LEU A 250 19.11 -2.64 22.06
N GLU A 251 17.95 -3.09 21.58
CA GLU A 251 17.69 -4.51 21.25
C GLU A 251 18.57 -4.94 20.07
N ILE A 252 18.70 -4.11 19.03
CA ILE A 252 19.62 -4.35 17.91
C ILE A 252 21.08 -4.38 18.39
N LYS A 253 21.46 -3.48 19.31
CA LYS A 253 22.80 -3.48 19.93
C LYS A 253 23.01 -4.71 20.80
N ALA A 254 21.99 -5.18 21.51
CA ALA A 254 22.04 -6.43 22.27
C ALA A 254 22.25 -7.63 21.34
N MET A 255 21.48 -7.74 20.24
CA MET A 255 21.68 -8.78 19.23
C MET A 255 23.10 -8.74 18.62
N ARG A 256 23.60 -7.54 18.28
CA ARG A 256 24.99 -7.34 17.82
C ARG A 256 26.00 -7.87 18.84
N GLN A 257 25.79 -7.54 20.11
CA GLN A 257 26.68 -7.92 21.20
C GLN A 257 26.65 -9.43 21.44
N ILE A 258 25.47 -10.06 21.41
CA ILE A 258 25.33 -11.52 21.51
C ILE A 258 26.17 -12.23 20.44
N VAL A 259 26.11 -11.79 19.18
CA VAL A 259 26.95 -12.39 18.12
C VAL A 259 28.44 -12.08 18.33
N SER A 260 28.77 -10.85 18.74
CA SER A 260 30.17 -10.38 18.87
C SER A 260 30.91 -10.92 20.09
N LEU A 261 30.20 -11.39 21.13
CA LEU A 261 30.77 -11.95 22.35
C LEU A 261 31.15 -13.43 22.24
N ALA A 262 30.83 -14.09 21.13
CA ALA A 262 31.24 -15.46 20.89
C ALA A 262 32.78 -15.58 20.85
N GLU A 263 33.34 -16.50 21.61
CA GLU A 263 34.78 -16.70 21.72
C GLU A 263 35.35 -17.53 20.56
N ASP A 264 34.54 -18.44 20.02
CA ASP A 264 34.88 -19.29 18.88
C ASP A 264 34.19 -18.77 17.60
N PRO A 265 34.93 -18.62 16.47
CA PRO A 265 34.34 -18.34 15.16
C PRO A 265 33.16 -19.25 14.76
N ALA A 266 33.18 -20.54 15.14
CA ALA A 266 32.09 -21.45 14.87
C ALA A 266 30.82 -21.09 15.66
N GLU A 267 30.98 -20.62 16.89
CA GLU A 267 29.88 -20.15 17.72
C GLU A 267 29.32 -18.82 17.19
N ALA A 268 30.19 -17.88 16.80
CA ALA A 268 29.77 -16.64 16.14
C ALA A 268 28.97 -16.93 14.86
N GLY A 269 29.42 -17.91 14.06
CA GLY A 269 28.69 -18.40 12.88
C GLY A 269 27.33 -19.01 13.22
N LYS A 270 27.22 -19.78 14.31
CA LYS A 270 25.94 -20.34 14.79
C LYS A 270 24.96 -19.23 15.22
N ARG A 271 25.40 -18.26 16.03
CA ARG A 271 24.57 -17.14 16.49
C ARG A 271 24.13 -16.24 15.34
N PHE A 272 25.01 -16.01 14.38
CA PHE A 272 24.68 -15.29 13.15
C PHE A 272 23.61 -16.01 12.32
N ARG A 273 23.71 -17.34 12.20
CA ARG A 273 22.69 -18.16 11.55
C ARG A 273 21.34 -18.05 12.25
N GLU A 274 21.31 -18.10 13.59
CA GLU A 274 20.08 -17.92 14.38
C GLU A 274 19.48 -16.52 14.15
N LEU A 275 20.30 -15.46 14.14
CA LEU A 275 19.85 -14.10 13.80
C LEU A 275 19.17 -14.03 12.42
N VAL A 276 19.79 -14.62 11.40
CA VAL A 276 19.22 -14.62 10.04
C VAL A 276 17.92 -15.43 9.98
N HIS A 277 17.84 -16.59 10.63
CA HIS A 277 16.60 -17.37 10.67
C HIS A 277 15.46 -16.64 11.38
N VAL A 278 15.73 -15.97 12.50
CA VAL A 278 14.71 -15.16 13.17
C VAL A 278 14.28 -13.98 12.29
N ALA A 279 15.20 -13.36 11.54
CA ALA A 279 14.85 -12.31 10.58
C ALA A 279 13.92 -12.84 9.46
N ILE A 280 14.20 -14.05 8.94
CA ILE A 280 13.35 -14.75 7.98
C ILE A 280 11.97 -15.06 8.59
N GLU A 281 11.91 -15.50 9.85
CA GLU A 281 10.64 -15.74 10.54
C GLU A 281 9.83 -14.44 10.70
N GLN A 282 10.46 -13.32 11.05
CA GLN A 282 9.77 -12.02 11.12
C GLN A 282 9.21 -11.61 9.75
N PHE A 283 9.97 -11.84 8.67
CA PHE A 283 9.50 -11.63 7.30
C PHE A 283 8.28 -12.53 6.98
N ASN A 284 8.42 -13.83 7.25
CA ASN A 284 7.39 -14.85 7.00
C ASN A 284 6.16 -14.72 7.91
N THR A 285 6.20 -13.91 8.98
CA THR A 285 5.05 -13.66 9.86
C THR A 285 4.37 -12.32 9.58
N GLY A 286 5.05 -11.36 8.97
CA GLY A 286 4.42 -10.14 8.41
C GLY A 286 5.11 -8.86 8.78
N HIS A 287 6.15 -8.97 9.58
CA HIS A 287 6.82 -7.88 10.24
C HIS A 287 8.02 -7.44 9.40
N LEU A 288 7.76 -6.95 8.17
CA LEU A 288 8.80 -6.59 7.21
C LEU A 288 9.80 -5.57 7.78
N GLY A 289 9.35 -4.55 8.52
CA GLY A 289 10.27 -3.58 9.13
C GLY A 289 11.18 -4.18 10.21
N ARG A 290 10.71 -5.16 10.99
CA ARG A 290 11.56 -5.91 11.94
C ARG A 290 12.61 -6.75 11.20
N ALA A 291 12.18 -7.47 10.15
CA ALA A 291 13.08 -8.25 9.32
C ALA A 291 14.17 -7.36 8.71
N VAL A 292 13.80 -6.20 8.16
CA VAL A 292 14.74 -5.22 7.61
C VAL A 292 15.82 -4.82 8.61
N SER A 293 15.45 -4.41 9.83
CA SER A 293 16.43 -4.04 10.86
C SER A 293 17.41 -5.16 11.17
N MET A 294 16.94 -6.41 11.20
CA MET A 294 17.77 -7.57 11.48
C MET A 294 18.70 -7.93 10.31
N PHE A 295 18.24 -7.80 9.06
CA PHE A 295 19.09 -7.98 7.88
C PHE A 295 20.13 -6.87 7.74
N GLU A 296 19.79 -5.63 8.09
CA GLU A 296 20.77 -4.53 8.18
C GLU A 296 21.84 -4.82 9.24
N LEU A 297 21.45 -5.33 10.41
CA LEU A 297 22.41 -5.78 11.42
C LEU A 297 23.30 -6.93 10.89
N ALA A 298 22.72 -7.90 10.19
CA ALA A 298 23.47 -9.01 9.62
C ALA A 298 24.51 -8.53 8.58
N GLU A 299 24.14 -7.59 7.70
CA GLU A 299 25.07 -6.95 6.76
C GLU A 299 26.19 -6.20 7.49
N GLN A 300 25.87 -5.47 8.57
CA GLN A 300 26.89 -4.78 9.36
C GLN A 300 27.86 -5.75 10.05
N LEU A 301 27.37 -6.85 10.63
CA LEU A 301 28.22 -7.87 11.26
C LEU A 301 29.16 -8.54 10.24
N ALA A 302 28.68 -8.76 9.02
CA ALA A 302 29.49 -9.27 7.92
C ALA A 302 30.55 -8.24 7.46
N ALA A 303 30.15 -6.96 7.30
CA ALA A 303 31.05 -5.88 6.89
C ALA A 303 32.15 -5.61 7.93
N ASP A 304 31.80 -5.63 9.21
CA ASP A 304 32.72 -5.45 10.35
C ASP A 304 33.61 -6.68 10.61
N ARG A 305 33.48 -7.74 9.79
CA ARG A 305 34.18 -9.03 9.92
C ARG A 305 34.04 -9.66 11.31
N LYS A 306 32.88 -9.46 11.95
CA LYS A 306 32.54 -10.10 13.24
C LYS A 306 32.16 -11.56 13.08
N VAL A 307 31.89 -11.99 11.85
CA VAL A 307 31.59 -13.37 11.47
C VAL A 307 32.44 -13.69 10.25
N GLU A 308 33.03 -14.89 10.21
CA GLU A 308 33.82 -15.32 9.06
C GLU A 308 32.97 -15.41 7.79
N SER A 309 33.55 -15.01 6.65
CA SER A 309 32.84 -14.95 5.37
C SER A 309 32.28 -16.30 4.93
N ALA A 310 32.91 -17.42 5.32
CA ALA A 310 32.41 -18.75 5.00
C ALA A 310 31.01 -18.99 5.58
N PHE A 311 30.76 -18.61 6.84
CA PHE A 311 29.44 -18.77 7.46
C PHE A 311 28.40 -17.81 6.87
N VAL A 312 28.82 -16.58 6.53
CA VAL A 312 27.94 -15.58 5.88
C VAL A 312 27.54 -16.06 4.48
N ASN A 313 28.48 -16.54 3.68
CA ASN A 313 28.24 -16.92 2.28
C ASN A 313 27.26 -18.10 2.17
N VAL A 314 27.38 -19.11 3.03
CA VAL A 314 26.42 -20.23 3.07
C VAL A 314 24.98 -19.73 3.24
N LEU A 315 24.76 -18.74 4.11
CA LEU A 315 23.42 -18.17 4.33
C LEU A 315 22.97 -17.26 3.18
N ARG A 316 23.89 -16.55 2.53
CA ARG A 316 23.57 -15.76 1.33
C ARG A 316 23.21 -16.62 0.13
N GLU A 317 23.79 -17.82 0.03
CA GLU A 317 23.56 -18.76 -1.08
C GLU A 317 22.26 -19.54 -0.92
N HIS A 318 21.96 -20.03 0.29
CA HIS A 318 20.84 -20.95 0.52
C HIS A 318 19.70 -20.38 1.38
N GLY A 319 19.94 -19.28 2.11
CA GLY A 319 18.99 -18.79 3.09
C GLY A 319 17.66 -18.28 2.49
N ASN A 320 17.64 -17.92 1.20
CA ASN A 320 16.41 -17.50 0.53
C ASN A 320 15.39 -18.64 0.38
N GLU A 321 15.82 -19.90 0.45
CA GLU A 321 14.93 -21.07 0.36
C GLU A 321 13.95 -21.13 1.55
N TYR A 322 14.26 -20.46 2.66
CA TYR A 322 13.40 -20.38 3.84
C TYR A 322 12.43 -19.19 3.81
N LEU A 323 12.52 -18.30 2.83
CA LEU A 323 11.57 -17.19 2.67
C LEU A 323 10.26 -17.69 2.07
N ASP A 324 9.15 -17.20 2.61
CA ASP A 324 7.82 -17.43 2.05
C ASP A 324 7.68 -16.70 0.70
N GLY A 325 7.60 -17.49 -0.37
CA GLY A 325 7.48 -17.01 -1.74
C GLY A 325 6.20 -16.21 -2.00
N GLU A 326 5.09 -16.52 -1.32
CA GLU A 326 3.83 -15.79 -1.47
C GLU A 326 3.94 -14.39 -0.86
N ARG A 327 4.61 -14.29 0.30
CA ARG A 327 4.89 -13.00 0.93
C ARG A 327 5.88 -12.16 0.14
N LEU A 328 6.93 -12.77 -0.40
CA LEU A 328 7.85 -12.13 -1.34
C LEU A 328 7.10 -11.48 -2.49
N ALA A 329 6.19 -12.22 -3.14
CA ALA A 329 5.37 -11.70 -4.24
C ALA A 329 4.45 -10.55 -3.79
N LYS A 330 3.71 -10.73 -2.68
CA LYS A 330 2.82 -9.70 -2.12
C LYS A 330 3.55 -8.40 -1.79
N TYR A 331 4.75 -8.49 -1.23
CA TYR A 331 5.56 -7.30 -0.95
C TYR A 331 6.12 -6.64 -2.22
N ALA A 332 6.43 -7.41 -3.27
CA ALA A 332 6.93 -6.87 -4.52
C ALA A 332 5.87 -6.09 -5.31
N GLU A 333 4.60 -6.52 -5.23
CA GLU A 333 3.46 -5.85 -5.86
C GLU A 333 3.14 -4.49 -5.23
N ARG A 334 3.45 -4.31 -3.94
CA ARG A 334 3.23 -3.07 -3.20
C ARG A 334 4.40 -2.09 -3.38
N THR A 335 4.19 -1.07 -4.20
CA THR A 335 5.22 -0.06 -4.53
C THR A 335 5.84 0.63 -3.32
N ASP A 336 5.05 0.87 -2.27
CA ASP A 336 5.45 1.44 -0.98
C ASP A 336 6.39 0.53 -0.18
N LEU A 337 6.34 -0.79 -0.39
CA LEU A 337 7.16 -1.78 0.32
C LEU A 337 8.46 -2.12 -0.40
N ARG A 338 8.59 -1.78 -1.68
CA ARG A 338 9.71 -2.21 -2.54
C ARG A 338 11.07 -1.83 -1.96
N THR A 339 11.21 -0.65 -1.38
CA THR A 339 12.46 -0.19 -0.75
C THR A 339 12.87 -1.06 0.44
N SER A 340 11.92 -1.40 1.32
CA SER A 340 12.15 -2.29 2.46
C SER A 340 12.41 -3.72 2.02
N LEU A 341 11.63 -4.23 1.06
CA LEU A 341 11.82 -5.56 0.49
C LEU A 341 13.21 -5.70 -0.14
N ARG A 342 13.69 -4.69 -0.89
CA ARG A 342 15.02 -4.67 -1.49
C ARG A 342 16.14 -4.87 -0.47
N LYS A 343 16.02 -4.32 0.74
CA LYS A 343 17.04 -4.53 1.80
C LYS A 343 17.14 -6.01 2.18
N VAL A 344 16.00 -6.70 2.31
CA VAL A 344 15.94 -8.14 2.58
C VAL A 344 16.50 -8.95 1.41
N MET A 345 16.02 -8.68 0.19
CA MET A 345 16.44 -9.41 -1.02
C MET A 345 17.94 -9.26 -1.31
N SER A 346 18.52 -8.09 -1.05
CA SER A 346 19.94 -7.81 -1.34
C SER A 346 20.90 -8.66 -0.50
N PHE A 347 20.46 -9.17 0.65
CA PHE A 347 21.25 -10.09 1.46
C PHE A 347 21.53 -11.40 0.69
N PHE A 348 20.53 -11.96 0.02
CA PHE A 348 20.62 -13.26 -0.65
C PHE A 348 21.09 -13.16 -2.11
N ILE A 349 22.05 -13.98 -2.51
CA ILE A 349 22.65 -13.92 -3.85
C ILE A 349 21.62 -14.23 -4.94
N ALA A 350 20.79 -15.25 -4.74
CA ALA A 350 19.74 -15.63 -5.69
C ALA A 350 18.69 -14.53 -5.91
N LEU A 351 18.43 -13.71 -4.89
CA LEU A 351 17.44 -12.63 -4.94
C LEU A 351 18.04 -11.28 -5.35
N ARG A 352 19.34 -11.18 -5.65
CA ARG A 352 19.94 -9.99 -6.26
C ARG A 352 19.58 -9.89 -7.74
N PRO A 353 19.71 -8.71 -8.37
CA PRO A 353 19.40 -8.54 -9.79
C PRO A 353 20.02 -9.58 -10.72
N ALA A 354 21.33 -9.86 -10.57
CA ALA A 354 22.02 -10.84 -11.39
C ALA A 354 21.46 -12.27 -11.22
N GLY A 355 21.12 -12.68 -9.99
CA GLY A 355 20.51 -13.98 -9.70
C GLY A 355 19.10 -14.09 -10.30
N LEU A 356 18.28 -13.07 -10.06
CA LEU A 356 16.91 -13.00 -10.60
C LEU A 356 16.88 -12.95 -12.13
N LEU A 357 17.81 -12.25 -12.77
CA LEU A 357 17.94 -12.19 -14.24
C LEU A 357 18.42 -13.52 -14.81
N THR A 358 19.30 -14.23 -14.09
CA THR A 358 19.72 -15.59 -14.45
C THR A 358 18.54 -16.55 -14.40
N GLU A 359 17.73 -16.49 -13.33
CA GLU A 359 16.51 -17.32 -13.20
C GLU A 359 15.44 -16.94 -14.24
N LEU A 360 15.33 -15.67 -14.59
CA LEU A 360 14.38 -15.18 -15.59
C LEU A 360 14.72 -15.65 -17.01
N ASN A 361 16.00 -15.89 -17.30
CA ASN A 361 16.46 -16.32 -18.61
C ASN A 361 16.04 -17.77 -18.89
N GLY A 362 15.16 -17.96 -19.87
CA GLY A 362 14.64 -19.28 -20.23
C GLY A 362 13.50 -19.80 -19.34
N GLU A 363 12.97 -19.02 -18.39
CA GLU A 363 11.85 -19.46 -17.54
C GLU A 363 10.56 -19.67 -18.37
N PRO A 364 10.04 -20.92 -18.49
CA PRO A 364 8.91 -21.21 -19.36
C PRO A 364 7.55 -20.80 -18.75
N ARG A 365 7.42 -20.77 -17.42
CA ARG A 365 6.15 -20.52 -16.73
C ARG A 365 5.84 -19.03 -16.67
N ARG A 366 4.72 -18.64 -17.28
CA ARG A 366 4.27 -17.25 -17.31
C ARG A 366 4.15 -16.63 -15.92
N GLU A 367 3.52 -17.32 -14.97
CA GLU A 367 3.32 -16.83 -13.60
C GLU A 367 4.66 -16.58 -12.90
N ARG A 368 5.61 -17.51 -13.02
CA ARG A 368 6.95 -17.36 -12.44
C ARG A 368 7.69 -16.17 -13.03
N ARG A 369 7.62 -15.95 -14.36
CA ARG A 369 8.19 -14.75 -14.99
C ARG A 369 7.61 -13.47 -14.41
N HIS A 370 6.29 -13.40 -14.16
CA HIS A 370 5.68 -12.20 -13.57
C HIS A 370 6.19 -11.95 -12.14
N GLN A 371 6.34 -13.01 -11.34
CA GLN A 371 6.93 -12.90 -10.00
C GLN A 371 8.37 -12.39 -10.04
N LEU A 372 9.22 -12.96 -10.90
CA LEU A 372 10.62 -12.54 -11.05
C LEU A 372 10.73 -11.08 -11.52
N LEU A 373 9.87 -10.66 -12.45
CA LEU A 373 9.80 -9.27 -12.90
C LEU A 373 9.38 -8.32 -11.78
N ALA A 374 8.41 -8.69 -10.94
CA ALA A 374 8.02 -7.87 -9.79
C ALA A 374 9.16 -7.71 -8.77
N LEU A 375 9.94 -8.76 -8.52
CA LEU A 375 11.13 -8.70 -7.65
C LEU A 375 12.22 -7.83 -8.26
N LEU A 376 12.46 -7.92 -9.58
CA LEU A 376 13.39 -7.04 -10.29
C LEU A 376 12.95 -5.57 -10.26
N GLU A 377 11.66 -5.29 -10.43
CA GLU A 377 11.12 -3.94 -10.27
C GLU A 377 11.34 -3.39 -8.86
N ALA A 378 11.27 -4.22 -7.82
CA ALA A 378 11.53 -3.82 -6.44
C ALA A 378 12.99 -3.43 -6.20
N HIS A 379 13.94 -3.95 -6.99
CA HIS A 379 15.34 -3.55 -6.93
C HIS A 379 15.61 -2.15 -7.52
N GLY A 380 14.76 -1.67 -8.41
CA GLY A 380 14.89 -0.35 -9.04
C GLY A 380 16.16 -0.22 -9.87
N ASP A 381 16.93 0.85 -9.65
CA ASP A 381 18.09 1.24 -10.47
C ASP A 381 19.10 0.09 -10.69
N SER A 382 19.40 -0.70 -9.65
CA SER A 382 20.37 -1.81 -9.78
C SER A 382 19.87 -2.90 -10.74
N ALA A 383 18.57 -3.22 -10.73
CA ALA A 383 18.01 -4.16 -11.68
C ALA A 383 17.94 -3.59 -13.09
N ARG A 384 17.66 -2.29 -13.21
CA ARG A 384 17.69 -1.60 -14.50
C ARG A 384 19.08 -1.62 -15.13
N GLU A 385 20.12 -1.31 -14.35
CA GLU A 385 21.52 -1.32 -14.80
C GLU A 385 21.92 -2.71 -15.32
N ASN A 386 21.68 -3.76 -14.53
CA ASN A 386 21.97 -5.13 -14.95
C ASN A 386 21.17 -5.53 -16.20
N ALA A 387 19.90 -5.10 -16.29
CA ALA A 387 19.07 -5.38 -17.47
C ALA A 387 19.56 -4.64 -18.72
N HIS A 388 20.05 -3.40 -18.55
CA HIS A 388 20.67 -2.62 -19.62
C HIS A 388 21.92 -3.32 -20.15
N ASP A 389 22.81 -3.75 -19.27
CA ASP A 389 24.07 -4.40 -19.64
C ASP A 389 23.84 -5.75 -20.35
N LEU A 390 22.91 -6.56 -19.85
CA LEU A 390 22.51 -7.79 -20.52
C LEU A 390 21.85 -7.53 -21.88
N LEU A 391 21.07 -6.46 -22.01
CA LEU A 391 20.48 -6.08 -23.30
C LEU A 391 21.56 -5.64 -24.29
N ALA A 392 22.55 -4.86 -23.83
CA ALA A 392 23.69 -4.43 -24.62
C ALA A 392 24.50 -5.63 -25.13
N ALA A 393 24.84 -6.58 -24.25
CA ALA A 393 25.51 -7.82 -24.63
C ALA A 393 24.68 -8.65 -25.62
N SER A 394 23.34 -8.68 -25.45
CA SER A 394 22.46 -9.47 -26.31
C SER A 394 22.42 -9.01 -27.78
N VAL A 395 22.80 -7.77 -28.07
CA VAL A 395 22.80 -7.21 -29.44
C VAL A 395 24.19 -7.14 -30.06
N GLU A 396 25.22 -7.67 -29.39
CA GLU A 396 26.58 -7.73 -29.92
C GLU A 396 26.69 -8.73 -31.09
N PRO A 397 27.61 -8.49 -32.06
CA PRO A 397 27.82 -9.42 -33.17
C PRO A 397 28.16 -10.83 -32.67
N GLY A 398 27.42 -11.83 -33.17
CA GLY A 398 27.62 -13.24 -32.79
C GLY A 398 26.82 -13.69 -31.56
N ALA A 399 26.12 -12.78 -30.87
CA ALA A 399 25.16 -13.15 -29.84
C ALA A 399 23.97 -13.90 -30.45
N ASN A 400 23.48 -14.92 -29.74
CA ASN A 400 22.25 -15.65 -30.07
C ASN A 400 21.29 -15.62 -28.85
N PRO A 401 20.74 -14.45 -28.51
CA PRO A 401 19.92 -14.31 -27.32
C PRO A 401 18.55 -14.95 -27.49
N ASP A 402 17.94 -15.38 -26.38
CA ASP A 402 16.51 -15.70 -26.36
C ASP A 402 15.68 -14.41 -26.56
N PRO A 403 14.86 -14.30 -27.61
CA PRO A 403 14.03 -13.13 -27.83
C PRO A 403 13.02 -12.85 -26.72
N PHE A 404 12.54 -13.88 -26.01
CA PHE A 404 11.64 -13.70 -24.87
C PHE A 404 12.38 -13.13 -23.66
N PHE A 405 13.66 -13.46 -23.51
CA PHE A 405 14.51 -12.82 -22.51
C PHE A 405 14.76 -11.35 -22.85
N GLN A 406 15.10 -11.02 -24.11
CA GLN A 406 15.23 -9.63 -24.56
C GLN A 406 13.93 -8.83 -24.33
N MET A 407 12.77 -9.44 -24.57
CA MET A 407 11.47 -8.83 -24.29
C MET A 407 11.34 -8.45 -22.81
N ASN A 408 11.76 -9.32 -21.90
CA ASN A 408 11.73 -9.05 -20.46
C ASN A 408 12.72 -7.93 -20.07
N LEU A 409 13.90 -7.86 -20.69
CA LEU A 409 14.86 -6.78 -20.46
C LEU A 409 14.31 -5.42 -20.92
N VAL A 410 13.72 -5.36 -22.13
CA VAL A 410 13.05 -4.15 -22.63
C VAL A 410 11.85 -3.77 -21.76
N TYR A 411 11.15 -4.75 -21.17
CA TYR A 411 10.13 -4.50 -20.16
C TYR A 411 10.69 -3.78 -18.94
N LEU A 412 11.77 -4.28 -18.33
CA LEU A 412 12.40 -3.66 -17.16
C LEU A 412 12.88 -2.24 -17.48
N LEU A 413 13.47 -2.04 -18.67
CA LEU A 413 13.88 -0.70 -19.14
C LEU A 413 12.71 0.26 -19.37
N ARG A 414 11.49 -0.24 -19.55
CA ARG A 414 10.28 0.58 -19.66
C ARG A 414 9.67 0.93 -18.31
N VAL A 415 9.60 -0.04 -17.38
CA VAL A 415 8.84 0.11 -16.13
C VAL A 415 9.65 0.71 -14.99
N ILE A 416 10.96 0.47 -14.95
CA ILE A 416 11.85 1.11 -13.98
C ILE A 416 12.27 2.47 -14.55
N PRO A 417 12.20 3.59 -13.83
CA PRO A 417 12.62 4.89 -14.37
C PRO A 417 14.08 4.93 -14.82
N ARG A 418 14.41 5.70 -15.85
CA ARG A 418 15.79 5.93 -16.27
C ARG A 418 16.48 6.93 -15.32
N PRO A 419 17.71 6.66 -14.86
CA PRO A 419 18.52 7.63 -14.14
C PRO A 419 18.75 8.91 -14.97
N ALA A 420 18.73 10.08 -14.31
CA ALA A 420 18.78 11.40 -14.96
C ALA A 420 20.07 11.66 -15.78
N GLY A 421 21.14 10.91 -15.56
CA GLY A 421 22.42 11.06 -16.26
C GLY A 421 22.58 10.21 -17.53
N LEU A 422 21.65 9.32 -17.85
CA LEU A 422 21.77 8.43 -19.01
C LEU A 422 21.13 9.02 -20.27
N SER A 423 21.84 8.88 -21.39
CA SER A 423 21.39 9.33 -22.72
C SER A 423 20.13 8.58 -23.15
N VAL A 424 19.06 9.33 -23.41
CA VAL A 424 17.82 8.77 -23.99
C VAL A 424 18.09 8.18 -25.36
N GLU A 425 18.93 8.84 -26.16
CA GLU A 425 19.17 8.44 -27.55
C GLU A 425 19.93 7.13 -27.67
N ASP A 426 20.89 6.88 -26.77
CA ASP A 426 21.70 5.66 -26.76
C ASP A 426 20.90 4.46 -26.29
N GLU A 427 20.07 4.63 -25.26
CA GLU A 427 19.18 3.57 -24.80
C GLU A 427 18.11 3.24 -25.86
N VAL A 428 17.59 4.26 -26.56
CA VAL A 428 16.66 4.04 -27.68
C VAL A 428 17.35 3.31 -28.83
N ASN A 429 18.60 3.67 -29.16
CA ASN A 429 19.39 2.93 -30.15
C ASN A 429 19.56 1.46 -29.76
N LEU A 430 19.88 1.21 -28.49
CA LEU A 430 20.04 -0.14 -27.96
C LEU A 430 18.74 -0.93 -28.09
N VAL A 431 17.62 -0.40 -27.61
CA VAL A 431 16.32 -1.08 -27.69
C VAL A 431 15.93 -1.35 -29.14
N MET A 432 16.15 -0.42 -30.06
CA MET A 432 15.83 -0.61 -31.48
C MET A 432 16.68 -1.69 -32.16
N ARG A 433 17.88 -1.99 -31.66
CA ARG A 433 18.73 -3.09 -32.17
C ARG A 433 18.20 -4.47 -31.80
N THR A 434 17.27 -4.58 -30.85
CA THR A 434 16.68 -5.86 -30.43
C THR A 434 15.66 -6.40 -31.44
N SER A 435 15.08 -5.52 -32.26
CA SER A 435 14.09 -5.87 -33.27
C SER A 435 14.73 -6.02 -34.65
N GLY A 436 14.86 -7.25 -35.13
CA GLY A 436 15.17 -7.60 -36.51
C GLY A 436 13.93 -7.95 -37.33
N LYS A 437 14.13 -8.25 -38.63
CA LYS A 437 13.07 -8.60 -39.57
C LYS A 437 12.23 -9.81 -39.12
N ASP A 438 12.88 -10.77 -38.45
CA ASP A 438 12.26 -12.05 -38.04
C ASP A 438 12.10 -12.14 -36.51
N SER A 439 12.22 -11.01 -35.78
CA SER A 439 11.99 -10.99 -34.33
C SER A 439 10.55 -11.36 -34.01
N PRO A 440 10.29 -12.11 -32.92
CA PRO A 440 8.95 -12.58 -32.64
C PRO A 440 8.01 -11.41 -32.22
N PRO A 441 6.72 -11.45 -32.59
CA PRO A 441 5.79 -10.35 -32.32
C PRO A 441 5.71 -9.89 -30.85
N PRO A 442 5.80 -10.75 -29.82
CA PRO A 442 5.84 -10.32 -28.42
C PRO A 442 6.98 -9.34 -28.08
N LEU A 443 8.18 -9.56 -28.65
CA LEU A 443 9.31 -8.64 -28.46
C LEU A 443 9.02 -7.28 -29.10
N ILE A 444 8.54 -7.27 -30.34
CA ILE A 444 8.20 -6.03 -31.06
C ILE A 444 7.10 -5.26 -30.32
N LYS A 445 6.08 -5.95 -29.84
CA LYS A 445 5.00 -5.41 -29.00
C LYS A 445 5.54 -4.69 -27.76
N GLN A 446 6.61 -5.22 -27.18
CA GLN A 446 7.26 -4.65 -26.01
C GLN A 446 8.17 -3.46 -26.36
N VAL A 447 8.88 -3.52 -27.50
CA VAL A 447 9.64 -2.39 -28.05
C VAL A 447 8.71 -1.21 -28.36
N ILE A 448 7.59 -1.42 -29.05
CA ILE A 448 6.58 -0.37 -29.32
C ILE A 448 6.13 0.29 -28.01
N ALA A 449 5.87 -0.50 -26.97
CA ALA A 449 5.44 0.02 -25.68
C ALA A 449 6.54 0.82 -24.97
N TYR A 450 7.81 0.43 -25.09
CA TYR A 450 8.95 1.20 -24.60
C TYR A 450 9.08 2.55 -25.34
N LEU A 451 8.99 2.53 -26.68
CA LEU A 451 9.05 3.75 -27.49
C LEU A 451 7.90 4.70 -27.15
N ALA A 452 6.70 4.17 -26.92
CA ALA A 452 5.53 4.93 -26.49
C ALA A 452 5.75 5.65 -25.14
N ALA A 453 6.40 5.00 -24.18
CA ALA A 453 6.59 5.52 -22.83
C ALA A 453 7.70 6.59 -22.73
N THR A 454 8.73 6.51 -23.59
CA THR A 454 9.98 7.29 -23.45
C THR A 454 9.86 8.76 -23.91
N ARG A 455 8.78 9.15 -24.60
CA ARG A 455 8.49 10.52 -25.10
C ARG A 455 9.72 11.26 -25.66
N HIS A 456 10.30 10.74 -26.75
CA HIS A 456 11.48 11.31 -27.41
C HIS A 456 11.29 11.41 -28.93
N ASP A 457 11.87 12.42 -29.59
CA ASP A 457 11.76 12.64 -31.06
C ASP A 457 12.15 11.39 -31.85
N LYS A 458 13.24 10.74 -31.44
CA LYS A 458 13.74 9.50 -32.04
C LYS A 458 12.77 8.32 -31.91
N CYS A 459 12.12 8.17 -30.76
CA CYS A 459 11.11 7.13 -30.54
C CYS A 459 9.89 7.35 -31.44
N GLU A 460 9.47 8.60 -31.60
CA GLU A 460 8.37 8.94 -32.52
C GLU A 460 8.72 8.56 -33.97
N ARG A 461 9.92 8.92 -34.45
CA ARG A 461 10.40 8.51 -35.78
C ARG A 461 10.46 7.00 -35.96
N ALA A 462 10.89 6.27 -34.92
CA ALA A 462 10.93 4.82 -34.92
C ALA A 462 9.51 4.21 -35.04
N LEU A 463 8.54 4.73 -34.29
CA LEU A 463 7.13 4.30 -34.40
C LEU A 463 6.54 4.57 -35.79
N ILE A 464 6.83 5.73 -36.39
CA ILE A 464 6.43 6.03 -37.78
C ILE A 464 7.06 5.04 -38.76
N THR A 465 8.31 4.66 -38.52
CA THR A 465 9.01 3.67 -39.36
C THR A 465 8.36 2.30 -39.23
N TYR A 466 8.04 1.85 -38.02
CA TYR A 466 7.31 0.60 -37.80
C TYR A 466 5.94 0.59 -38.46
N LEU A 467 5.18 1.69 -38.36
CA LEU A 467 3.88 1.82 -39.05
C LEU A 467 4.04 1.52 -40.55
N ARG A 468 5.01 2.17 -41.21
CA ARG A 468 5.29 1.98 -42.65
C ARG A 468 5.78 0.57 -42.98
N VAL A 469 6.62 -0.03 -42.12
CA VAL A 469 7.13 -1.39 -42.31
C VAL A 469 5.98 -2.40 -42.26
N PHE A 470 5.10 -2.32 -41.26
CA PHE A 470 3.97 -3.24 -41.15
C PHE A 470 2.93 -3.05 -42.25
N GLU A 471 2.69 -1.81 -42.69
CA GLU A 471 1.89 -1.53 -43.89
C GLU A 471 2.47 -2.25 -45.11
N ASN A 472 3.77 -2.09 -45.37
CA ASN A 472 4.43 -2.71 -46.51
C ASN A 472 4.35 -4.24 -46.45
N MET A 473 4.49 -4.84 -45.26
CA MET A 473 4.34 -6.29 -45.08
C MET A 473 2.92 -6.77 -45.41
N LEU A 474 1.88 -6.04 -45.01
CA LEU A 474 0.49 -6.37 -45.41
C LEU A 474 0.27 -6.21 -46.93
N MET A 475 0.96 -5.27 -47.55
CA MET A 475 0.87 -5.02 -48.99
C MET A 475 1.59 -6.08 -49.82
N GLN A 476 2.59 -6.75 -49.24
CA GLN A 476 3.44 -7.78 -49.86
C GLN A 476 3.43 -9.08 -49.04
N PRO A 477 2.28 -9.76 -48.90
CA PRO A 477 2.10 -10.89 -47.98
C PRO A 477 3.03 -12.07 -48.27
N GLU A 478 3.44 -12.26 -49.53
CA GLU A 478 4.36 -13.34 -49.95
C GLU A 478 5.77 -13.22 -49.33
N THR A 479 6.16 -12.00 -48.93
CA THR A 479 7.49 -11.71 -48.37
C THR A 479 7.44 -11.26 -46.91
N ALA A 480 6.23 -11.26 -46.32
CA ALA A 480 5.99 -10.81 -44.97
C ALA A 480 6.57 -11.80 -43.95
N ALA A 481 7.25 -11.27 -42.93
CA ALA A 481 7.83 -12.07 -41.85
C ALA A 481 6.80 -12.53 -40.81
N TYR A 482 5.61 -11.92 -40.80
CA TYR A 482 4.58 -12.13 -39.79
C TYR A 482 3.25 -12.55 -40.43
N SER A 483 2.43 -13.23 -39.62
CA SER A 483 1.05 -13.52 -39.99
C SER A 483 0.25 -12.22 -40.17
N ARG A 484 -0.83 -12.27 -40.95
CA ARG A 484 -1.72 -11.11 -41.13
C ARG A 484 -2.30 -10.62 -39.79
N GLU A 485 -2.70 -11.53 -38.90
CA GLU A 485 -3.25 -11.21 -37.58
C GLU A 485 -2.23 -10.50 -36.68
N ASP A 486 -0.97 -10.97 -36.70
CA ASP A 486 0.11 -10.31 -35.96
C ASP A 486 0.38 -8.90 -36.51
N LEU A 487 0.40 -8.73 -37.83
CA LEU A 487 0.60 -7.42 -38.47
C LEU A 487 -0.53 -6.45 -38.12
N GLU A 488 -1.78 -6.89 -38.14
CA GLU A 488 -2.93 -6.08 -37.73
C GLU A 488 -2.80 -5.65 -36.25
N THR A 489 -2.40 -6.58 -35.36
CA THR A 489 -2.15 -6.28 -33.94
C THR A 489 -1.00 -5.29 -33.73
N LEU A 490 0.09 -5.43 -34.49
CA LEU A 490 1.25 -4.54 -34.42
C LEU A 490 0.92 -3.14 -34.94
N LEU A 491 0.12 -3.03 -36.00
CA LEU A 491 -0.39 -1.76 -36.51
C LEU A 491 -1.32 -1.07 -35.50
N ASP A 492 -2.22 -1.80 -34.86
CA ASP A 492 -3.12 -1.24 -33.82
C ASP A 492 -2.30 -0.64 -32.68
N ARG A 493 -1.34 -1.41 -32.14
CA ARG A 493 -0.48 -0.93 -31.05
C ARG A 493 0.38 0.26 -31.45
N THR A 494 0.93 0.25 -32.67
CA THR A 494 1.73 1.38 -33.17
C THR A 494 0.87 2.63 -33.35
N SER A 495 -0.36 2.48 -33.82
CA SER A 495 -1.32 3.59 -33.98
C SER A 495 -1.72 4.21 -32.64
N VAL A 496 -2.01 3.36 -31.63
CA VAL A 496 -2.25 3.81 -30.24
C VAL A 496 -1.03 4.54 -29.68
N ALA A 497 0.18 4.02 -29.92
CA ALA A 497 1.42 4.65 -29.46
C ALA A 497 1.63 6.03 -30.10
N LEU A 498 1.45 6.15 -31.43
CA LEU A 498 1.54 7.43 -32.14
C LEU A 498 0.49 8.42 -31.66
N ALA A 499 -0.73 7.97 -31.40
CA ALA A 499 -1.78 8.84 -30.87
C ALA A 499 -1.41 9.43 -29.50
N ARG A 500 -0.75 8.67 -28.63
CA ARG A 500 -0.31 9.15 -27.31
C ARG A 500 0.84 10.16 -27.35
N TYR A 501 1.61 10.21 -28.44
CA TYR A 501 2.68 11.21 -28.60
C TYR A 501 2.13 12.62 -28.75
N ALA A 502 0.95 12.77 -29.32
CA ALA A 502 0.25 14.04 -29.49
C ALA A 502 1.05 15.13 -30.22
N THR A 503 1.98 14.76 -31.11
CA THR A 503 2.75 15.70 -31.93
C THR A 503 2.19 15.82 -33.35
N PRO A 504 2.31 16.97 -34.03
CA PRO A 504 1.83 17.12 -35.41
C PRO A 504 2.40 16.09 -36.40
N ARG A 505 3.63 15.62 -36.17
CA ARG A 505 4.28 14.61 -37.03
C ARG A 505 3.69 13.21 -36.80
N ALA A 506 3.48 12.81 -35.55
CA ALA A 506 2.81 11.54 -35.23
C ALA A 506 1.37 11.51 -35.76
N TRP A 507 0.65 12.63 -35.62
CA TRP A 507 -0.70 12.78 -36.16
C TRP A 507 -0.74 12.68 -37.67
N ARG A 508 0.17 13.35 -38.37
CA ARG A 508 0.24 13.27 -39.83
C ARG A 508 0.44 11.83 -40.27
N ALA A 509 1.34 11.07 -39.64
CA ALA A 509 1.55 9.67 -39.96
C ALA A 509 0.29 8.81 -39.71
N LEU A 510 -0.41 9.04 -38.59
CA LEU A 510 -1.65 8.31 -38.27
C LEU A 510 -2.79 8.64 -39.23
N VAL A 511 -2.97 9.92 -39.60
CA VAL A 511 -3.97 10.38 -40.58
C VAL A 511 -3.65 9.84 -41.98
N ASP A 512 -2.38 9.88 -42.39
CA ASP A 512 -1.92 9.33 -43.66
C ASP A 512 -2.16 7.82 -43.75
N HIS A 513 -1.99 7.07 -42.65
CA HIS A 513 -2.37 5.66 -42.59
C HIS A 513 -3.88 5.48 -42.66
N GLY A 514 -4.63 6.15 -41.78
CA GLY A 514 -6.06 5.91 -41.58
C GLY A 514 -6.94 6.28 -42.77
N LEU A 515 -6.48 7.20 -43.64
CA LEU A 515 -7.18 7.59 -44.85
C LEU A 515 -6.83 6.74 -46.08
N LYS A 516 -5.95 5.73 -45.96
CA LYS A 516 -5.69 4.79 -47.07
C LYS A 516 -6.92 3.92 -47.33
N THR A 517 -7.15 3.63 -48.62
CA THR A 517 -8.31 2.85 -49.08
C THR A 517 -7.95 1.43 -49.56
N ASP A 518 -6.68 1.01 -49.42
CA ASP A 518 -6.25 -0.33 -49.84
C ASP A 518 -6.82 -1.41 -48.90
N ALA A 519 -7.59 -2.34 -49.46
CA ALA A 519 -8.25 -3.39 -48.71
C ALA A 519 -7.29 -4.37 -48.00
N ARG A 520 -6.02 -4.45 -48.43
CA ARG A 520 -5.00 -5.29 -47.78
C ARG A 520 -4.61 -4.79 -46.39
N LEU A 521 -4.80 -3.50 -46.11
CA LEU A 521 -4.52 -2.90 -44.81
C LEU A 521 -5.62 -3.18 -43.76
N GLY A 522 -6.65 -3.94 -44.13
CA GLY A 522 -7.83 -4.17 -43.32
C GLY A 522 -8.65 -2.89 -43.18
N THR A 523 -8.81 -2.42 -41.94
CA THR A 523 -9.65 -1.26 -41.61
C THR A 523 -8.81 -0.10 -41.05
N PRO A 524 -7.93 0.54 -41.85
CA PRO A 524 -7.02 1.57 -41.35
C PRO A 524 -7.77 2.76 -40.72
N MET A 525 -8.94 3.12 -41.26
CA MET A 525 -9.76 4.21 -40.76
C MET A 525 -10.25 4.00 -39.31
N ALA A 526 -10.47 2.76 -38.89
CA ALA A 526 -10.85 2.46 -37.51
C ALA A 526 -9.76 2.83 -36.50
N ARG A 527 -8.48 2.83 -36.91
CA ARG A 527 -7.36 3.22 -36.04
C ARG A 527 -7.29 4.72 -35.78
N LEU A 528 -7.99 5.54 -36.57
CA LEU A 528 -8.09 6.99 -36.35
C LEU A 528 -8.87 7.35 -35.09
N VAL A 529 -9.71 6.44 -34.59
CA VAL A 529 -10.49 6.65 -33.36
C VAL A 529 -9.58 7.01 -32.17
N GLU A 530 -8.35 6.47 -32.15
CA GLU A 530 -7.36 6.78 -31.12
C GLU A 530 -6.93 8.26 -31.11
N ALA A 531 -7.04 8.97 -32.23
CA ALA A 531 -6.80 10.41 -32.32
C ALA A 531 -7.85 11.24 -31.58
N GLY A 532 -9.08 10.72 -31.44
CA GLY A 532 -10.17 11.37 -30.72
C GLY A 532 -9.92 11.55 -29.21
N ARG A 533 -8.87 10.93 -28.67
CA ARG A 533 -8.42 11.10 -27.27
C ARG A 533 -7.52 12.31 -27.06
N GLN A 534 -7.24 13.07 -28.11
CA GLN A 534 -6.30 14.19 -28.06
C GLN A 534 -6.89 15.40 -28.77
N ASP A 535 -6.39 16.58 -28.42
CA ASP A 535 -6.77 17.83 -29.08
C ASP A 535 -5.86 18.07 -30.30
N LEU A 536 -6.46 18.12 -31.50
CA LEU A 536 -5.77 18.39 -32.76
C LEU A 536 -5.83 19.86 -33.18
N SER A 537 -6.26 20.78 -32.31
CA SER A 537 -6.48 22.20 -32.64
C SER A 537 -5.24 22.88 -33.23
N GLU A 538 -4.06 22.47 -32.80
CA GLU A 538 -2.76 22.97 -33.29
C GLU A 538 -2.39 22.46 -34.70
N SER A 539 -3.08 21.43 -35.21
CA SER A 539 -2.83 20.80 -36.51
C SER A 539 -3.98 21.05 -37.50
N LYS A 540 -4.25 22.33 -37.79
CA LYS A 540 -5.37 22.78 -38.63
C LYS A 540 -5.44 22.10 -40.01
N ASP A 541 -4.30 21.82 -40.63
CA ASP A 541 -4.25 21.10 -41.92
C ASP A 541 -4.79 19.67 -41.81
N LEU A 542 -4.47 18.96 -40.73
CA LEU A 542 -4.93 17.61 -40.50
C LEU A 542 -6.42 17.57 -40.14
N VAL A 543 -6.89 18.53 -39.33
CA VAL A 543 -8.32 18.69 -39.02
C VAL A 543 -9.12 18.94 -40.30
N ALA A 544 -8.65 19.83 -41.18
CA ALA A 544 -9.31 20.10 -42.46
C ALA A 544 -9.39 18.84 -43.35
N ARG A 545 -8.34 18.02 -43.37
CA ARG A 545 -8.34 16.73 -44.10
C ARG A 545 -9.37 15.75 -43.54
N LEU A 546 -9.49 15.64 -42.21
CA LEU A 546 -10.47 14.77 -41.57
C LEU A 546 -11.91 15.25 -41.82
N ILE A 547 -12.17 16.57 -41.73
CA ILE A 547 -13.48 17.15 -42.09
C ILE A 547 -13.81 16.87 -43.56
N ALA A 548 -12.85 17.00 -44.47
CA ALA A 548 -13.04 16.67 -45.88
C ALA A 548 -13.37 15.18 -46.09
N ALA A 549 -12.72 14.29 -45.33
CA ALA A 549 -13.04 12.86 -45.34
C ALA A 549 -14.46 12.59 -44.83
N VAL A 550 -14.87 13.24 -43.74
CA VAL A 550 -16.25 13.16 -43.20
C VAL A 550 -17.27 13.55 -44.28
N ARG A 551 -17.06 14.70 -44.94
CA ARG A 551 -17.95 15.18 -46.03
C ARG A 551 -17.95 14.26 -47.25
N THR A 552 -16.86 13.55 -47.51
CA THR A 552 -16.73 12.62 -48.64
C THR A 552 -17.50 11.33 -48.39
N GLU A 553 -17.45 10.80 -47.17
CA GLU A 553 -18.12 9.53 -46.80
C GLU A 553 -19.63 9.72 -46.52
N GLN A 554 -20.14 10.96 -46.41
CA GLN A 554 -21.58 11.22 -46.21
C GLN A 554 -22.45 10.53 -47.27
N PRO A 555 -23.65 10.00 -46.90
CA PRO A 555 -24.52 9.32 -47.84
C PRO A 555 -24.90 10.22 -49.02
N ARG A 556 -24.60 9.78 -50.25
CA ARG A 556 -25.04 10.45 -51.48
C ARG A 556 -26.12 9.60 -52.16
N ALA A 557 -27.24 10.23 -52.52
CA ALA A 557 -28.24 9.61 -53.37
C ALA A 557 -27.75 9.66 -54.83
N ILE A 558 -27.49 8.50 -55.42
CA ILE A 558 -27.17 8.39 -56.85
C ILE A 558 -28.26 7.51 -57.46
N LEU A 559 -29.08 8.10 -58.34
CA LEU A 559 -30.12 7.37 -59.10
C LEU A 559 -31.06 6.51 -58.22
N GLY A 560 -31.48 7.02 -57.06
CA GLY A 560 -32.41 6.33 -56.16
C GLY A 560 -31.77 5.30 -55.21
N PHE A 561 -30.46 5.01 -55.32
CA PHE A 561 -29.72 4.17 -54.38
C PHE A 561 -28.88 5.03 -53.43
N VAL A 562 -29.00 4.75 -52.12
CA VAL A 562 -28.17 5.38 -51.10
C VAL A 562 -27.07 4.40 -50.69
N LYS A 563 -25.83 4.68 -51.09
CA LYS A 563 -24.67 3.96 -50.57
C LYS A 563 -24.35 4.51 -49.18
N ARG A 564 -24.63 3.73 -48.13
CA ARG A 564 -24.31 4.06 -46.73
C ARG A 564 -23.03 3.39 -46.30
N ASN A 565 -22.20 4.13 -45.58
CA ASN A 565 -20.96 3.62 -44.98
C ASN A 565 -20.84 4.13 -43.54
N ASP A 566 -21.85 3.78 -42.74
CA ASP A 566 -22.10 4.35 -41.42
C ASP A 566 -20.91 4.11 -40.45
N ASP A 567 -20.18 2.99 -40.63
CA ASP A 567 -19.00 2.66 -39.81
C ASP A 567 -17.84 3.62 -40.06
N ARG A 568 -17.54 3.96 -41.33
CA ARG A 568 -16.47 4.89 -41.69
C ARG A 568 -16.73 6.29 -41.18
N LEU A 569 -17.97 6.77 -41.34
CA LEU A 569 -18.39 8.03 -40.76
C LEU A 569 -18.28 7.99 -39.24
N GLY A 570 -18.70 6.89 -38.61
CA GLY A 570 -18.53 6.66 -37.17
C GLY A 570 -17.09 6.87 -36.70
N TRP A 571 -16.12 6.21 -37.35
CA TRP A 571 -14.70 6.34 -36.97
C TRP A 571 -14.15 7.75 -37.18
N LEU A 572 -14.52 8.43 -38.27
CA LEU A 572 -14.08 9.80 -38.52
C LEU A 572 -14.66 10.80 -37.53
N MET A 573 -15.93 10.64 -37.13
CA MET A 573 -16.55 11.48 -36.09
C MET A 573 -15.88 11.26 -34.73
N GLN A 574 -15.58 10.01 -34.38
CA GLN A 574 -14.83 9.68 -33.16
C GLN A 574 -13.40 10.23 -33.21
N ALA A 575 -12.71 10.17 -34.35
CA ALA A 575 -11.38 10.74 -34.51
C ALA A 575 -11.34 12.26 -34.25
N LEU A 576 -12.43 12.96 -34.53
CA LEU A 576 -12.57 14.41 -34.32
C LEU A 576 -13.11 14.80 -32.94
N SER A 577 -13.64 13.86 -32.15
CA SER A 577 -14.37 14.18 -30.91
C SER A 577 -13.51 14.82 -29.82
N GLY A 578 -12.19 14.69 -29.89
CA GLY A 578 -11.25 15.32 -28.95
C GLY A 578 -10.90 16.77 -29.27
N THR A 579 -11.28 17.28 -30.45
CA THR A 579 -10.79 18.56 -30.99
C THR A 579 -11.86 19.65 -30.91
N PRO A 580 -11.79 20.59 -29.94
CA PRO A 580 -12.82 21.59 -29.67
C PRO A 580 -12.77 22.80 -30.63
N LEU A 581 -12.71 22.55 -31.94
CA LEU A 581 -12.72 23.60 -32.95
C LEU A 581 -14.14 23.89 -33.47
N PRO A 582 -14.50 25.16 -33.75
CA PRO A 582 -15.79 25.51 -34.35
C PRO A 582 -16.06 24.76 -35.66
N GLU A 583 -15.06 24.64 -36.53
CA GLU A 583 -15.20 23.97 -37.83
C GLU A 583 -15.52 22.48 -37.69
N VAL A 584 -15.03 21.84 -36.63
CA VAL A 584 -15.37 20.44 -36.28
C VAL A 584 -16.80 20.35 -35.80
N ARG A 585 -17.22 21.26 -34.91
CA ARG A 585 -18.61 21.33 -34.43
C ARG A 585 -19.58 21.53 -35.59
N ASP A 586 -19.28 22.44 -36.51
CA ASP A 586 -20.12 22.74 -37.67
C ASP A 586 -20.24 21.53 -38.60
N ALA A 587 -19.13 20.81 -38.84
CA ALA A 587 -19.14 19.61 -39.67
C ALA A 587 -19.97 18.47 -39.05
N LEU A 588 -19.96 18.32 -37.72
CA LEU A 588 -20.79 17.33 -37.02
C LEU A 588 -22.27 17.76 -36.98
N GLN A 589 -22.55 19.05 -36.77
CA GLN A 589 -23.91 19.59 -36.81
C GLN A 589 -24.56 19.40 -38.20
N GLU A 590 -23.78 19.60 -39.27
CA GLU A 590 -24.22 19.34 -40.64
C GLU A 590 -24.73 17.90 -40.84
N ILE A 591 -24.12 16.91 -40.17
CA ILE A 591 -24.56 15.51 -40.20
C ILE A 591 -25.88 15.33 -39.45
N VAL A 592 -26.01 15.95 -38.27
CA VAL A 592 -27.23 15.89 -37.44
C VAL A 592 -28.41 16.44 -38.22
N ASP A 593 -28.24 17.60 -38.85
CA ASP A 593 -29.31 18.31 -39.57
C ASP A 593 -29.76 17.54 -40.82
N LYS A 594 -28.83 16.90 -41.54
CA LYS A 594 -29.13 16.15 -42.76
C LYS A 594 -29.70 14.76 -42.52
N ASN A 595 -29.53 14.19 -41.33
CA ASN A 595 -29.90 12.80 -41.04
C ASN A 595 -30.76 12.66 -39.77
N PRO A 596 -31.86 13.42 -39.63
CA PRO A 596 -32.66 13.42 -38.41
C PRO A 596 -33.22 12.03 -38.11
N GLY A 597 -33.11 11.60 -36.84
CA GLY A 597 -33.61 10.30 -36.37
C GLY A 597 -32.78 9.08 -36.82
N GLN A 598 -31.64 9.27 -37.50
CA GLN A 598 -30.76 8.17 -37.90
C GLN A 598 -29.66 7.93 -36.86
N LYS A 599 -29.16 6.69 -36.75
CA LYS A 599 -28.06 6.31 -35.84
C LYS A 599 -26.83 7.20 -35.98
N ILE A 600 -26.51 7.62 -37.21
CA ILE A 600 -25.36 8.47 -37.49
C ILE A 600 -25.49 9.88 -36.89
N ALA A 601 -26.70 10.45 -36.83
CA ALA A 601 -26.94 11.72 -36.16
C ALA A 601 -26.78 11.61 -34.65
N GLU A 602 -27.17 10.48 -34.05
CA GLU A 602 -26.92 10.23 -32.62
C GLU A 602 -25.42 10.08 -32.33
N SER A 603 -24.66 9.40 -33.19
CA SER A 603 -23.20 9.33 -33.09
C SER A 603 -22.53 10.70 -33.23
N ALA A 604 -23.00 11.54 -34.15
CA ALA A 604 -22.50 12.91 -34.31
C ALA A 604 -22.79 13.77 -33.06
N LYS A 605 -24.00 13.69 -32.49
CA LYS A 605 -24.34 14.37 -31.23
C LYS A 605 -23.45 13.92 -30.07
N ALA A 606 -23.19 12.61 -29.96
CA ALA A 606 -22.30 12.07 -28.93
C ALA A 606 -20.84 12.56 -29.09
N ALA A 607 -20.34 12.62 -30.32
CA ALA A 607 -19.03 13.20 -30.62
C ALA A 607 -18.98 14.70 -30.30
N MET A 608 -20.05 15.45 -30.59
CA MET A 608 -20.16 16.88 -30.25
C MET A 608 -20.18 17.12 -28.73
N ALA A 609 -20.84 16.25 -27.96
CA ALA A 609 -20.92 16.35 -26.50
C ALA A 609 -19.58 16.10 -25.80
N THR A 610 -18.64 15.43 -26.47
CA THR A 610 -17.32 15.07 -25.92
C THR A 610 -16.20 16.03 -26.32
N LEU A 611 -16.49 17.05 -27.14
CA LEU A 611 -15.53 18.08 -27.57
C LEU A 611 -14.89 18.76 -26.35
N GLY A 612 -13.56 18.62 -26.22
CA GLY A 612 -12.77 19.26 -25.16
C GLY A 612 -12.70 18.51 -23.82
N ALA A 613 -13.38 17.36 -23.66
CA ALA A 613 -13.35 16.58 -22.41
C ALA A 613 -11.99 15.88 -22.15
N SER A 614 -11.16 15.67 -23.18
CA SER A 614 -9.82 15.05 -23.06
C SER A 614 -8.71 15.98 -22.54
N ALA A 615 -8.98 17.27 -22.30
CA ALA A 615 -7.96 18.25 -21.92
C ALA A 615 -7.63 18.29 -20.42
N LYS A 616 -8.23 17.44 -19.57
CA LYS A 616 -7.96 17.47 -18.13
C LYS A 616 -6.58 16.85 -17.83
N PRO A 617 -5.61 17.61 -17.28
CA PRO A 617 -4.37 17.03 -16.82
C PRO A 617 -4.64 16.10 -15.62
N PRO A 618 -3.90 14.99 -15.47
CA PRO A 618 -3.97 14.17 -14.26
C PRO A 618 -3.52 15.00 -13.05
N ASP A 619 -4.21 14.85 -11.92
CA ASP A 619 -3.82 15.45 -10.64
C ASP A 619 -2.35 15.07 -10.30
N ALA A 620 -1.59 16.02 -9.76
CA ALA A 620 -0.17 15.83 -9.43
C ALA A 620 0.02 14.65 -8.44
N PRO A 621 1.07 13.82 -8.61
CA PRO A 621 1.29 12.64 -7.79
C PRO A 621 1.55 13.02 -6.33
N GLY A 622 0.66 12.60 -5.43
CA GLY A 622 0.89 12.64 -3.99
C GLY A 622 1.80 11.50 -3.53
N LEU A 623 2.57 11.71 -2.46
CA LEU A 623 3.36 10.66 -1.81
C LEU A 623 2.46 9.91 -0.83
N ALA A 624 2.17 8.63 -1.06
CA ALA A 624 1.38 7.80 -0.15
C ALA A 624 2.11 6.49 0.15
N GLY A 625 1.89 5.94 1.35
CA GLY A 625 2.56 4.73 1.78
C GLY A 625 2.08 4.23 3.13
N ASP A 626 2.76 3.22 3.65
CA ASP A 626 2.43 2.58 4.92
C ASP A 626 3.32 3.12 6.05
N LEU A 627 2.66 3.55 7.12
CA LEU A 627 3.29 4.14 8.30
C LEU A 627 4.10 3.08 9.07
N ASP A 628 3.70 1.81 9.00
CA ASP A 628 4.43 0.69 9.61
C ASP A 628 5.76 0.39 8.91
N LEU A 629 6.04 0.99 7.75
CA LEU A 629 7.25 0.71 6.98
C LEU A 629 8.14 1.92 6.77
N PHE A 630 7.56 3.12 6.66
CA PHE A 630 8.33 4.36 6.65
C PHE A 630 8.68 4.85 8.06
N GLY A 631 7.79 4.59 9.02
CA GLY A 631 7.78 5.28 10.30
C GLY A 631 7.45 6.77 10.12
N LEU A 632 6.62 7.32 11.00
CA LEU A 632 6.37 8.77 11.04
C LEU A 632 7.66 9.62 11.02
N PRO A 633 8.73 9.29 11.78
CA PRO A 633 10.00 10.02 11.71
C PRO A 633 10.66 10.02 10.32
N GLY A 634 10.77 8.87 9.66
CA GLY A 634 11.38 8.77 8.33
C GLY A 634 10.59 9.53 7.27
N LEU A 635 9.27 9.50 7.39
CA LEU A 635 8.35 10.26 6.55
C LEU A 635 8.52 11.77 6.69
N LEU A 636 8.49 12.30 7.92
CA LEU A 636 8.66 13.73 8.17
C LEU A 636 10.03 14.22 7.71
N GLN A 637 11.09 13.41 7.89
CA GLN A 637 12.42 13.73 7.36
C GLN A 637 12.47 13.78 5.83
N THR A 638 11.81 12.84 5.15
CA THR A 638 11.76 12.81 3.68
C THR A 638 11.09 14.07 3.13
N LEU A 639 9.99 14.50 3.76
CA LEU A 639 9.29 15.73 3.41
C LEU A 639 10.16 16.97 3.65
N ALA A 640 10.96 16.97 4.73
CA ALA A 640 11.89 18.04 5.05
C ALA A 640 13.04 18.15 4.03
N GLN A 641 13.71 17.03 3.71
CA GLN A 641 14.83 17.00 2.75
C GLN A 641 14.39 17.39 1.34
N SER A 642 13.17 17.00 0.96
CA SER A 642 12.61 17.28 -0.36
C SER A 642 12.05 18.70 -0.49
N SER A 643 12.09 19.51 0.59
CA SER A 643 11.55 20.87 0.65
C SER A 643 10.10 20.96 0.15
N LEU A 644 9.28 19.94 0.42
CA LEU A 644 7.91 19.85 -0.09
C LEU A 644 6.97 20.75 0.71
N THR A 645 5.94 21.26 0.03
CA THR A 645 4.86 22.07 0.61
C THR A 645 3.52 21.39 0.36
N GLY A 646 2.76 21.14 1.42
CA GLY A 646 1.51 20.38 1.34
C GLY A 646 0.96 19.87 2.67
N VAL A 647 -0.05 18.99 2.58
CA VAL A 647 -0.72 18.40 3.74
C VAL A 647 -0.44 16.91 3.78
N LEU A 648 0.14 16.45 4.87
CA LEU A 648 0.32 15.04 5.21
C LEU A 648 -0.87 14.57 6.06
N THR A 649 -1.54 13.53 5.62
CA THR A 649 -2.61 12.86 6.37
C THR A 649 -2.13 11.49 6.80
N LEU A 650 -2.23 11.18 8.10
CA LEU A 650 -1.97 9.86 8.67
C LEU A 650 -3.30 9.16 8.91
N MET A 651 -3.42 7.93 8.43
CA MET A 651 -4.64 7.14 8.47
C MET A 651 -4.38 5.85 9.24
N ASN A 652 -5.31 5.43 10.10
CA ASN A 652 -5.17 4.15 10.80
C ASN A 652 -5.53 2.95 9.89
N ALA A 653 -5.48 1.73 10.45
CA ALA A 653 -5.79 0.48 9.73
C ALA A 653 -7.17 0.46 9.02
N ASP A 654 -8.14 1.24 9.51
CA ASP A 654 -9.48 1.38 8.91
C ASP A 654 -9.54 2.45 7.79
N ARG A 655 -8.38 2.97 7.36
CA ARG A 655 -8.25 4.10 6.41
C ARG A 655 -8.93 5.40 6.86
N ARG A 656 -9.17 5.57 8.16
CA ARG A 656 -9.67 6.83 8.72
C ARG A 656 -8.51 7.74 9.08
N ALA A 657 -8.60 9.02 8.72
CA ALA A 657 -7.59 10.01 9.06
C ALA A 657 -7.53 10.20 10.59
N GLU A 658 -6.43 9.77 11.20
CA GLU A 658 -6.16 9.96 12.62
C GLU A 658 -5.42 11.27 12.90
N ALA A 659 -4.55 11.67 11.96
CA ALA A 659 -3.76 12.88 12.11
C ALA A 659 -3.59 13.63 10.80
N THR A 660 -3.33 14.92 10.91
CA THR A 660 -2.92 15.76 9.79
C THR A 660 -1.73 16.61 10.20
N VAL A 661 -0.74 16.73 9.33
CA VAL A 661 0.47 17.53 9.52
C VAL A 661 0.64 18.43 8.31
N ILE A 662 0.80 19.73 8.53
CA ILE A 662 1.01 20.73 7.49
C ILE A 662 2.51 21.01 7.38
N ILE A 663 3.04 20.86 6.17
CA ILE A 663 4.45 21.10 5.84
C ILE A 663 4.56 22.26 4.87
N GLN A 664 5.49 23.17 5.12
CA GLN A 664 5.83 24.28 4.23
C GLN A 664 7.32 24.38 4.02
N ASP A 665 7.75 24.27 2.76
CA ASP A 665 9.14 24.29 2.33
C ASP A 665 10.00 23.33 3.17
N GLY A 666 9.46 22.13 3.42
CA GLY A 666 10.08 21.10 4.25
C GLY A 666 10.04 21.36 5.77
N LYS A 667 9.43 22.45 6.23
CA LYS A 667 9.30 22.78 7.66
C LYS A 667 7.93 22.42 8.20
N PHE A 668 7.89 22.04 9.47
CA PHE A 668 6.63 21.80 10.18
C PHE A 668 5.90 23.12 10.40
N ARG A 669 4.58 23.17 10.19
CA ARG A 669 3.80 24.38 10.48
C ARG A 669 2.66 24.16 11.45
N GLU A 670 1.96 23.04 11.35
CA GLU A 670 0.81 22.73 12.19
C GLU A 670 0.54 21.22 12.19
N SER A 671 -0.06 20.69 13.25
CA SER A 671 -0.56 19.31 13.29
C SER A 671 -1.86 19.22 14.05
N ARG A 672 -2.65 18.20 13.73
CA ARG A 672 -3.84 17.83 14.49
C ARG A 672 -3.88 16.34 14.68
N TYR A 673 -4.09 15.91 15.93
CA TYR A 673 -4.31 14.53 16.32
C TYR A 673 -5.45 14.48 17.33
N GLY A 674 -6.63 14.04 16.90
CA GLY A 674 -7.87 14.19 17.67
C GLY A 674 -8.16 15.65 18.06
N ASN A 675 -8.14 15.94 19.36
CA ASN A 675 -8.33 17.27 19.93
C ASN A 675 -7.02 18.05 20.14
N LEU A 676 -5.87 17.38 20.04
CA LEU A 676 -4.56 18.02 20.16
C LEU A 676 -4.23 18.78 18.88
N ARG A 677 -3.53 19.90 19.03
CA ARG A 677 -3.04 20.75 17.94
C ARG A 677 -1.57 21.11 18.15
N GLY A 678 -0.93 21.62 17.11
CA GLY A 678 0.45 22.09 17.15
C GLY A 678 1.44 20.96 17.36
N VAL A 679 2.59 21.32 17.93
CA VAL A 679 3.69 20.39 18.22
C VAL A 679 3.28 19.25 19.16
N ASP A 680 2.34 19.50 20.08
CA ASP A 680 1.84 18.47 21.00
C ASP A 680 1.09 17.35 20.29
N ALA A 681 0.37 17.66 19.20
CA ALA A 681 -0.25 16.65 18.36
C ALA A 681 0.80 15.76 17.68
N VAL A 682 1.94 16.33 17.26
CA VAL A 682 3.05 15.56 16.70
C VAL A 682 3.66 14.66 17.77
N TYR A 683 3.97 15.18 18.97
CA TYR A 683 4.56 14.37 20.04
C TYR A 683 3.67 13.20 20.47
N GLN A 684 2.35 13.39 20.50
CA GLN A 684 1.42 12.31 20.83
C GLN A 684 1.50 11.14 19.83
N LEU A 685 1.72 11.43 18.55
CA LEU A 685 1.92 10.41 17.51
C LEU A 685 3.22 9.62 17.69
N PHE A 686 4.24 10.22 18.28
CA PHE A 686 5.47 9.52 18.65
C PHE A 686 5.29 8.66 19.89
N GLU A 687 4.62 9.15 20.93
CA GLU A 687 4.39 8.39 22.17
C GLU A 687 3.51 7.15 21.95
N ARG A 688 2.46 7.29 21.13
CA ARG A 688 1.50 6.23 20.82
C ARG A 688 1.44 5.99 19.32
N PRO A 689 2.43 5.28 18.78
CA PRO A 689 2.40 4.95 17.38
C PRO A 689 1.28 3.98 17.07
N PHE A 690 0.68 4.16 15.90
CA PHE A 690 -0.37 3.28 15.42
C PHE A 690 0.01 2.71 14.04
N PRO A 691 -0.39 1.45 13.77
CA PRO A 691 -0.29 0.88 12.44
C PRO A 691 -1.26 1.61 11.50
N GLY A 692 -0.79 1.99 10.32
CA GLY A 692 -1.54 2.91 9.48
C GLY A 692 -0.90 3.17 8.13
N THR A 693 -1.53 4.03 7.34
CA THR A 693 -1.02 4.53 6.07
C THR A 693 -0.92 6.04 6.10
N PHE A 694 -0.24 6.63 5.14
CA PHE A 694 -0.15 8.07 5.01
C PHE A 694 -0.38 8.50 3.56
N ALA A 695 -0.81 9.74 3.38
CA ALA A 695 -0.92 10.38 2.09
C ALA A 695 -0.51 11.85 2.22
N PHE A 696 0.42 12.29 1.40
CA PHE A 696 0.86 13.67 1.28
C PHE A 696 0.37 14.23 -0.05
N VAL A 697 -0.39 15.30 0.03
CA VAL A 697 -0.87 16.03 -1.15
C VAL A 697 -0.15 17.36 -1.20
N SER A 698 0.64 17.56 -2.26
CA SER A 698 1.31 18.84 -2.48
C SER A 698 0.27 19.93 -2.73
N ARG A 699 0.38 21.03 -2.00
CA ARG A 699 -0.51 22.18 -2.10
C ARG A 699 0.31 23.46 -1.94
N PRO A 700 0.24 24.42 -2.86
CA PRO A 700 1.05 25.65 -2.77
C PRO A 700 0.56 26.60 -1.66
N ASN A 701 -0.74 26.60 -1.33
CA ASN A 701 -1.36 27.54 -0.39
C ASN A 701 -1.69 26.87 0.95
N VAL A 702 -0.68 26.42 1.69
CA VAL A 702 -0.89 25.81 3.03
C VAL A 702 -1.02 26.84 4.15
N GLU A 703 -0.71 28.11 3.88
CA GLU A 703 -0.71 29.18 4.88
C GLU A 703 -2.12 29.47 5.42
N ASP A 704 -3.13 29.36 4.55
CA ASP A 704 -4.55 29.54 4.91
C ASP A 704 -5.10 28.42 5.81
N LEU A 705 -4.40 27.26 5.85
CA LEU A 705 -4.79 26.08 6.61
C LEU A 705 -4.13 26.04 8.00
N ALA A 706 -3.06 26.80 8.20
CA ALA A 706 -2.29 26.85 9.45
C ALA A 706 -2.68 28.11 10.25
N GLY A 707 -2.99 27.96 11.54
CA GLY A 707 -3.53 29.01 12.41
C GLY A 707 -2.58 30.17 12.78
N GLY A 708 -1.67 30.56 11.89
CA GLY A 708 -0.78 31.72 12.03
C GLY A 708 0.55 31.47 12.75
N ALA A 709 0.86 30.24 13.17
CA ALA A 709 2.14 29.90 13.78
C ALA A 709 3.30 29.90 12.75
N PRO A 710 4.52 30.33 13.14
CA PRO A 710 5.70 30.27 12.28
C PRO A 710 6.13 28.82 12.01
N ALA A 711 6.69 28.55 10.84
CA ALA A 711 7.16 27.22 10.50
C ALA A 711 8.44 26.85 11.28
N GLU A 712 8.44 25.67 11.90
CA GLU A 712 9.50 25.12 12.76
C GLU A 712 10.30 24.03 12.04
N ASP A 713 11.55 23.85 12.49
CA ASP A 713 12.41 22.80 11.95
C ASP A 713 11.95 21.39 12.38
N VAL A 714 11.89 20.48 11.40
CA VAL A 714 11.39 19.11 11.61
C VAL A 714 12.37 18.29 12.48
N VAL A 715 13.68 18.53 12.39
CA VAL A 715 14.67 17.72 13.12
C VAL A 715 14.53 17.90 14.63
N GLY A 716 14.30 19.13 15.09
CA GLY A 716 14.04 19.42 16.51
C GLY A 716 12.80 18.67 17.04
N LEU A 717 11.72 18.63 16.26
CA LEU A 717 10.49 17.90 16.58
C LEU A 717 10.71 16.39 16.68
N LEU A 718 11.50 15.82 15.76
CA LEU A 718 11.81 14.37 15.76
C LEU A 718 12.59 13.95 17.01
N LEU A 719 13.63 14.70 17.38
CA LEU A 719 14.46 14.35 18.54
C LEU A 719 13.67 14.39 19.85
N GLU A 720 12.83 15.41 20.03
CA GLU A 720 11.98 15.52 21.21
C GLU A 720 10.87 14.46 21.22
N GLY A 721 10.26 14.15 20.07
CA GLY A 721 9.27 13.08 19.94
C GLY A 721 9.82 11.70 20.31
N VAL A 722 11.02 11.36 19.85
CA VAL A 722 11.70 10.11 20.20
C VAL A 722 12.04 10.06 21.70
N ARG A 723 12.55 11.16 22.27
CA ARG A 723 12.82 11.25 23.71
C ARG A 723 11.56 10.97 24.54
N ARG A 724 10.41 11.52 24.13
CA ARG A 724 9.11 11.29 24.81
C ARG A 724 8.59 9.88 24.62
N HIS A 725 8.77 9.27 23.45
CA HIS A 725 8.47 7.86 23.24
C HIS A 725 9.26 6.96 24.22
N ASP A 726 10.56 7.20 24.35
CA ASP A 726 11.43 6.47 25.27
C ASP A 726 11.03 6.67 26.75
N GLU A 727 10.52 7.85 27.10
CA GLU A 727 9.98 8.12 28.44
C GLU A 727 8.63 7.46 28.68
N PHE A 728 7.75 7.42 27.68
CA PHE A 728 6.46 6.75 27.75
C PHE A 728 6.58 5.23 27.91
N LYS A 729 7.66 4.65 27.36
CA LYS A 729 7.97 3.21 27.45
C LYS A 729 8.64 2.78 28.77
N ARG A 730 9.06 3.72 29.62
CA ARG A 730 9.71 3.47 30.92
C ARG A 730 8.70 3.50 32.07
#